data_AF-A0A8T4QTQ2-F1
#
_entry.id   AF-A0A8T4QTQ2-F1
#
_cell.length_a   1.000
_cell.length_b   1.000
_cell.length_c   1.000
_cell.angle_alpha   90.00
_cell.angle_beta   90.00
_cell.angle_gamma   90.00
#
_symmetry.space_group_name_H-M   'P 1'
#
loop_
_entity.id
_entity.type
_entity.pdbx_description
1 polymer ?
#
loop_
_entity_poly.entity_id
_entity_poly.type
_entity_poly.pdbx_seq_one_letter_code
_entity_poly.pdbx_strand_id
1 'polypeptide(L)'
;MIFNQGYFSSMDRGYMPMPNGPDPGTVNPVGVASEMGEISMKELGISAPPMQGQLEGLRSKIFQGASKVELGVMGRGKGSMAQGNTTPEMFGMDERMAMRELARINEVQLSMHAGLHSSSLAGLSEGRFDEHMREQNLNEIRRAIDFASDVSDGGAVVFHAFEFPRPVSESPLSQIRDSQGNILGYRFKAYPEEEKRAPKHLVDNRNGQVIESVRKDTPIVSPVWQTDPKTGLPMETPDGSYIPIYEQPQWEEQVVDGRRVRVMKGGGFKTTPYDWSYFEKQAALWNKYKREAGRPERTPEEQYYHEQLQNRIAMEKSYALYYSERYQDSKRDYGKLQNALEHIEAVEAATPPEERWKLLETAGISPLIGGAARYISPERKMPSELIKDAMQNLNREIGYIEGLGSSYLAQAGNLVEQAKHIQPIEAYAVLKAADTIAQAGVYSWQKTEQMKRQEHNQGTEIRPLFAAVENAWMPDQYGSHPQELKRLVLDARKNMMNKLVNTYGYKGREEEANRLAEEHIKATFDIGHANTWRKYFQGDPNKTFEQNEAQFKQWLLNEVDDLVKHKVIGHVHIADNFGYEDEHVSPGLGNAPIKEFMQKMKKAGIKTQIIEPAHQDFRALLQGWELAGSPIYAAIAPSRGSWSDTWQGYFGANQSPYFLVGDVVPDREAWTLWSQAPLE
;
A
#
# COMPACT_ATOMS: atom_id res chain seq x y z
N MET A 1 -3.05 46.04 51.02
CA MET A 1 -2.09 45.94 49.90
C MET A 1 -2.76 45.22 48.75
N ILE A 2 -2.49 45.72 47.55
CA ILE A 2 -3.28 45.68 46.32
C ILE A 2 -3.63 44.24 45.84
N PHE A 3 -4.94 43.98 45.72
CA PHE A 3 -5.51 43.05 44.75
C PHE A 3 -5.70 43.82 43.44
N ASN A 4 -5.09 43.38 42.34
CA ASN A 4 -5.44 43.86 41.01
C ASN A 4 -5.10 42.80 39.95
N GLN A 5 -6.03 41.89 39.69
CA GLN A 5 -6.12 41.19 38.41
C GLN A 5 -7.50 41.49 37.84
N GLY A 6 -7.53 42.37 36.83
CA GLY A 6 -8.75 42.76 36.13
C GLY A 6 -9.27 41.61 35.28
N TYR A 7 -10.55 41.32 35.45
CA TYR A 7 -11.34 40.49 34.56
C TYR A 7 -11.57 41.30 33.27
N PHE A 8 -11.17 40.79 32.12
CA PHE A 8 -11.47 41.40 30.81
C PHE A 8 -12.63 40.66 30.17
N SER A 9 -13.70 41.38 29.82
CA SER A 9 -14.82 40.84 29.04
C SER A 9 -14.66 41.20 27.56
N SER A 10 -15.38 40.49 26.69
CA SER A 10 -15.43 40.74 25.24
C SER A 10 -15.94 42.13 24.83
N MET A 11 -16.34 42.97 25.79
CA MET A 11 -16.76 44.36 25.60
C MET A 11 -15.67 45.39 25.95
N ASP A 12 -14.50 44.99 26.45
CA ASP A 12 -13.39 45.91 26.78
C ASP A 12 -12.58 46.37 25.55
N ARG A 13 -13.22 46.53 24.39
CA ARG A 13 -12.66 47.30 23.27
C ARG A 13 -12.77 48.78 23.62
N GLY A 14 -11.81 49.24 24.42
CA GLY A 14 -11.69 50.64 24.80
C GLY A 14 -11.68 51.55 23.58
N TYR A 15 -12.59 52.53 23.60
CA TYR A 15 -12.47 53.80 22.90
C TYR A 15 -11.13 54.44 23.28
N MET A 16 -10.08 54.22 22.48
CA MET A 16 -8.89 55.07 22.47
C MET A 16 -8.69 55.60 21.05
N PRO A 17 -8.68 56.93 20.83
CA PRO A 17 -8.38 57.48 19.53
C PRO A 17 -6.89 57.30 19.25
N MET A 18 -6.56 56.37 18.36
CA MET A 18 -5.22 56.25 17.79
C MET A 18 -5.03 57.35 16.73
N PRO A 19 -3.89 58.07 16.71
CA PRO A 19 -3.65 59.15 15.76
C PRO A 19 -3.37 58.59 14.36
N ASN A 20 -4.14 59.06 13.37
CA ASN A 20 -3.91 59.02 11.92
C ASN A 20 -2.92 57.93 11.41
N GLY A 21 -3.38 56.69 11.34
CA GLY A 21 -2.85 55.65 10.44
C GLY A 21 -3.77 55.49 9.22
N PRO A 22 -3.29 54.94 8.09
CA PRO A 22 -4.07 54.91 6.86
C PRO A 22 -5.38 54.15 7.09
N ASP A 23 -6.46 54.77 6.61
CA ASP A 23 -7.80 54.21 6.46
C ASP A 23 -7.73 52.70 6.17
N PRO A 24 -8.43 51.82 6.90
CA PRO A 24 -8.58 50.43 6.49
C PRO A 24 -9.36 50.46 5.19
N GLY A 25 -8.59 50.56 4.10
CA GLY A 25 -9.07 50.69 2.76
C GLY A 25 -10.17 49.67 2.57
N THR A 26 -11.35 50.20 2.25
CA THR A 26 -12.23 49.62 1.26
C THR A 26 -11.44 48.66 0.38
N VAL A 27 -11.52 47.37 0.70
CA VAL A 27 -11.26 46.34 -0.30
C VAL A 27 -12.40 46.55 -1.27
N ASN A 28 -12.17 47.44 -2.23
CA ASN A 28 -12.94 47.47 -3.46
C ASN A 28 -13.01 46.00 -3.89
N PRO A 29 -14.19 45.39 -3.97
CA PRO A 29 -14.31 44.13 -4.67
C PRO A 29 -13.92 44.49 -6.10
N VAL A 30 -12.66 44.23 -6.46
CA VAL A 30 -12.19 44.28 -7.82
C VAL A 30 -13.22 43.47 -8.58
N GLY A 31 -13.89 44.13 -9.52
CA GLY A 31 -14.90 43.53 -10.38
C GLY A 31 -14.26 42.40 -11.15
N VAL A 32 -14.25 41.21 -10.56
CA VAL A 32 -14.09 39.96 -11.28
C VAL A 32 -15.51 39.47 -11.44
N ALA A 33 -16.18 39.94 -12.50
CA ALA A 33 -17.23 39.13 -13.10
C ALA A 33 -16.64 37.73 -13.26
N SER A 34 -17.26 36.73 -12.65
CA SER A 34 -16.67 35.40 -12.52
C SER A 34 -16.35 34.85 -13.90
N GLU A 35 -15.07 34.74 -14.24
CA GLU A 35 -14.60 33.95 -15.40
C GLU A 35 -14.99 32.46 -15.27
N MET A 36 -15.52 32.06 -14.10
CA MET A 36 -16.27 30.83 -13.94
C MET A 36 -17.64 31.01 -14.59
N GLY A 37 -17.85 30.38 -15.75
CA GLY A 37 -19.22 30.04 -16.14
C GLY A 37 -19.83 29.23 -14.99
N GLU A 38 -20.86 29.76 -14.35
CA GLU A 38 -21.48 29.30 -13.08
C GLU A 38 -21.56 27.75 -13.01
N ILE A 39 -20.80 27.11 -12.12
CA ILE A 39 -21.04 25.71 -11.77
C ILE A 39 -22.37 25.70 -11.02
N SER A 40 -23.34 24.93 -11.51
CA SER A 40 -24.69 24.97 -10.92
C SER A 40 -24.68 24.36 -9.53
N MET A 41 -25.48 24.88 -8.59
CA MET A 41 -25.72 24.22 -7.29
C MET A 41 -26.19 22.76 -7.45
N LYS A 42 -26.82 22.41 -8.58
CA LYS A 42 -27.22 21.04 -8.92
C LYS A 42 -26.05 20.11 -9.24
N GLU A 43 -24.86 20.64 -9.53
CA GLU A 43 -23.66 19.88 -9.86
C GLU A 43 -22.87 19.46 -8.60
N LEU A 44 -23.08 20.17 -7.48
CA LEU A 44 -22.40 19.95 -6.21
C LEU A 44 -23.28 19.20 -5.19
N GLY A 45 -22.68 18.23 -4.53
CA GLY A 45 -23.24 17.48 -3.40
C GLY A 45 -22.34 17.53 -2.18
N ILE A 46 -22.72 16.76 -1.15
CA ILE A 46 -21.97 16.65 0.10
C ILE A 46 -22.07 15.23 0.66
N SER A 47 -21.00 14.74 1.28
CA SER A 47 -20.99 13.47 2.00
C SER A 47 -21.90 13.53 3.23
N ALA A 48 -22.61 12.45 3.55
CA ALA A 48 -23.25 12.25 4.84
C ALA A 48 -22.21 11.78 5.89
N PRO A 49 -22.38 12.08 7.18
CA PRO A 49 -21.41 11.68 8.21
C PRO A 49 -21.24 10.16 8.25
N PRO A 50 -20.06 9.60 7.99
CA PRO A 50 -19.93 8.17 7.71
C PRO A 50 -20.00 7.30 8.97
N MET A 51 -19.82 7.87 10.16
CA MET A 51 -19.90 7.17 11.46
C MET A 51 -21.29 7.24 12.13
N GLN A 52 -22.30 7.81 11.44
CA GLN A 52 -23.64 8.02 11.98
C GLN A 52 -24.74 7.30 11.15
N GLY A 53 -25.98 7.41 11.60
CA GLY A 53 -27.15 6.92 10.86
C GLY A 53 -27.28 7.61 9.51
N GLN A 54 -27.28 6.82 8.43
CA GLN A 54 -27.29 7.36 7.07
C GLN A 54 -28.65 7.92 6.67
N LEU A 55 -29.76 7.44 7.26
CA LEU A 55 -31.09 7.97 6.99
C LEU A 55 -31.25 9.39 7.56
N GLU A 56 -30.81 9.60 8.80
CA GLU A 56 -30.76 10.91 9.44
C GLU A 56 -29.78 11.84 8.74
N GLY A 57 -28.60 11.31 8.37
CA GLY A 57 -27.60 12.04 7.57
C GLY A 57 -28.18 12.54 6.26
N LEU A 58 -28.84 11.66 5.49
CA LEU A 58 -29.50 12.02 4.24
C LEU A 58 -30.57 13.10 4.43
N ARG A 59 -31.45 12.95 5.42
CA ARG A 59 -32.47 13.97 5.77
C ARG A 59 -31.81 15.32 6.02
N SER A 60 -30.77 15.35 6.85
CA SER A 60 -30.04 16.58 7.19
C SER A 60 -29.46 17.26 5.95
N LYS A 61 -28.81 16.50 5.06
CA LYS A 61 -28.21 17.07 3.84
C LYS A 61 -29.26 17.55 2.83
N ILE A 62 -30.40 16.87 2.73
CA ILE A 62 -31.54 17.36 1.94
C ILE A 62 -32.04 18.70 2.49
N PHE A 63 -32.20 18.84 3.81
CA PHE A 63 -32.59 20.11 4.43
C PHE A 63 -31.55 21.22 4.24
N GLN A 64 -30.26 20.88 4.09
CA GLN A 64 -29.21 21.82 3.73
C GLN A 64 -29.26 22.26 2.26
N GLY A 65 -30.14 21.65 1.44
CA GLY A 65 -30.29 21.96 0.01
C GLY A 65 -29.36 21.17 -0.90
N ALA A 66 -28.79 20.06 -0.42
CA ALA A 66 -27.90 19.22 -1.24
C ALA A 66 -28.69 18.55 -2.38
N SER A 67 -28.22 18.72 -3.62
CA SER A 67 -28.78 18.06 -4.80
C SER A 67 -28.24 16.65 -5.01
N LYS A 68 -27.09 16.35 -4.38
CA LYS A 68 -26.49 15.02 -4.35
C LYS A 68 -25.94 14.75 -2.95
N VAL A 69 -26.06 13.50 -2.52
CA VAL A 69 -25.57 13.07 -1.21
C VAL A 69 -24.82 11.77 -1.37
N GLU A 70 -23.58 11.74 -0.90
CA GLU A 70 -22.86 10.48 -0.76
C GLU A 70 -23.12 9.87 0.60
N LEU A 71 -23.69 8.68 0.64
CA LEU A 71 -23.85 7.92 1.87
C LEU A 71 -22.52 7.26 2.21
N GLY A 72 -22.09 7.34 3.47
CA GLY A 72 -20.79 6.83 3.89
C GLY A 72 -20.91 5.79 4.99
N VAL A 73 -20.07 4.77 4.95
CA VAL A 73 -19.87 3.85 6.07
C VAL A 73 -18.38 3.68 6.35
N MET A 74 -18.00 3.61 7.63
CA MET A 74 -16.60 3.42 8.02
C MET A 74 -16.27 1.97 8.39
N GLY A 75 -17.28 1.15 8.64
CA GLY A 75 -17.08 -0.15 9.23
C GLY A 75 -16.87 -1.31 8.26
N ARG A 76 -16.29 -2.37 8.82
CA ARG A 76 -16.03 -3.66 8.16
C ARG A 76 -16.57 -4.81 9.00
N GLY A 77 -16.98 -5.89 8.33
CA GLY A 77 -17.48 -7.09 8.99
C GLY A 77 -18.77 -6.81 9.75
N LYS A 78 -18.80 -7.16 11.05
CA LYS A 78 -19.94 -6.89 11.93
C LYS A 78 -19.92 -5.43 12.39
N GLY A 79 -20.90 -4.66 11.95
CA GLY A 79 -21.03 -3.27 12.34
C GLY A 79 -21.57 -3.03 13.76
N SER A 80 -21.38 -1.80 14.24
CA SER A 80 -21.78 -1.31 15.56
C SER A 80 -22.05 0.20 15.53
N MET A 81 -23.32 0.61 15.65
CA MET A 81 -23.70 2.04 15.63
C MET A 81 -23.08 2.79 16.81
N ALA A 82 -23.08 2.15 17.98
CA ALA A 82 -22.58 2.75 19.22
C ALA A 82 -21.08 3.09 19.17
N GLN A 83 -20.31 2.39 18.32
CA GLN A 83 -18.87 2.59 18.16
C GLN A 83 -18.52 3.35 16.88
N GLY A 84 -19.53 3.87 16.15
CA GLY A 84 -19.31 4.53 14.85
C GLY A 84 -18.85 3.59 13.73
N ASN A 85 -18.87 2.27 13.97
CA ASN A 85 -18.50 1.23 13.01
C ASN A 85 -19.72 0.85 12.14
N THR A 86 -20.27 1.83 11.43
CA THR A 86 -21.45 1.67 10.58
C THR A 86 -21.14 0.73 9.40
N THR A 87 -22.06 -0.14 9.02
CA THR A 87 -21.90 -1.04 7.87
C THR A 87 -23.20 -1.09 7.08
N PRO A 88 -23.18 -1.42 5.77
CA PRO A 88 -24.38 -1.36 4.94
C PRO A 88 -25.53 -2.23 5.47
N GLU A 89 -25.24 -3.44 5.96
CA GLU A 89 -26.24 -4.41 6.44
C GLU A 89 -26.86 -4.07 7.80
N MET A 90 -26.45 -2.98 8.44
CA MET A 90 -27.13 -2.49 9.64
C MET A 90 -28.44 -1.78 9.31
N PHE A 91 -28.58 -1.29 8.07
CA PHE A 91 -29.79 -0.63 7.61
C PHE A 91 -30.77 -1.66 7.06
N GLY A 92 -31.95 -1.73 7.68
CA GLY A 92 -33.02 -2.65 7.29
C GLY A 92 -33.65 -2.29 5.95
N MET A 93 -34.49 -3.18 5.41
CA MET A 93 -35.17 -2.95 4.13
C MET A 93 -36.06 -1.69 4.17
N ASP A 94 -36.77 -1.47 5.27
CA ASP A 94 -37.65 -0.30 5.45
C ASP A 94 -36.84 1.01 5.45
N GLU A 95 -35.67 1.02 6.07
CA GLU A 95 -34.79 2.20 6.09
C GLU A 95 -34.20 2.47 4.71
N ARG A 96 -33.79 1.42 3.98
CA ARG A 96 -33.28 1.54 2.61
C ARG A 96 -34.34 2.08 1.65
N MET A 97 -35.57 1.56 1.76
CA MET A 97 -36.72 2.06 1.01
C MET A 97 -37.00 3.52 1.34
N ALA A 98 -37.00 3.87 2.64
CA ALA A 98 -37.17 5.26 3.08
C ALA A 98 -36.07 6.19 2.53
N MET A 99 -34.80 5.75 2.49
CA MET A 99 -33.71 6.52 1.87
C MET A 99 -33.97 6.73 0.37
N ARG A 100 -34.36 5.67 -0.34
CA ARG A 100 -34.64 5.73 -1.79
C ARG A 100 -35.80 6.66 -2.11
N GLU A 101 -36.92 6.50 -1.41
CA GLU A 101 -38.12 7.34 -1.60
C GLU A 101 -37.83 8.79 -1.25
N LEU A 102 -37.14 9.04 -0.14
CA LEU A 102 -36.75 10.38 0.27
C LEU A 102 -35.86 11.06 -0.78
N ALA A 103 -34.88 10.32 -1.33
CA ALA A 103 -34.02 10.84 -2.39
C ALA A 103 -34.82 11.13 -3.67
N ARG A 104 -35.71 10.22 -4.10
CA ARG A 104 -36.57 10.39 -5.29
C ARG A 104 -37.51 11.59 -5.17
N ILE A 105 -38.20 11.73 -4.03
CA ILE A 105 -39.15 12.82 -3.78
C ILE A 105 -38.45 14.20 -3.84
N ASN A 106 -37.22 14.27 -3.36
CA ASN A 106 -36.43 15.51 -3.33
C ASN A 106 -35.52 15.68 -4.56
N GLU A 107 -35.62 14.79 -5.56
CA GLU A 107 -34.75 14.77 -6.76
C GLU A 107 -33.25 14.75 -6.42
N VAL A 108 -32.88 14.09 -5.31
CA VAL A 108 -31.49 13.99 -4.84
C VAL A 108 -30.84 12.73 -5.38
N GLN A 109 -29.65 12.89 -5.96
CA GLN A 109 -28.86 11.76 -6.45
C GLN A 109 -27.97 11.21 -5.34
N LEU A 110 -27.96 9.88 -5.19
CA LEU A 110 -27.14 9.20 -4.20
C LEU A 110 -25.90 8.55 -4.83
N SER A 111 -24.80 8.56 -4.08
CA SER A 111 -23.63 7.70 -4.23
C SER A 111 -23.31 7.02 -2.90
N MET A 112 -22.36 6.10 -2.90
CA MET A 112 -22.00 5.32 -1.71
C MET A 112 -20.49 5.26 -1.53
N HIS A 113 -19.99 5.65 -0.37
CA HIS A 113 -18.61 5.43 0.06
C HIS A 113 -18.51 4.20 0.96
N ALA A 114 -17.80 3.17 0.50
CA ALA A 114 -17.60 1.93 1.24
C ALA A 114 -16.56 2.06 2.36
N GLY A 115 -16.65 1.20 3.38
CA GLY A 115 -15.78 1.19 4.56
C GLY A 115 -14.34 0.68 4.35
N LEU A 116 -13.90 0.52 3.10
CA LEU A 116 -12.56 0.03 2.77
C LEU A 116 -11.55 1.18 2.70
N HIS A 117 -11.33 1.82 3.85
CA HIS A 117 -10.52 3.03 3.95
C HIS A 117 -9.00 2.76 3.96
N SER A 118 -8.54 1.58 4.40
CA SER A 118 -7.09 1.28 4.50
C SER A 118 -6.74 -0.17 4.17
N SER A 119 -7.55 -0.83 3.34
CA SER A 119 -7.36 -2.24 2.97
C SER A 119 -6.89 -2.39 1.53
N SER A 120 -5.91 -3.27 1.31
CA SER A 120 -5.41 -3.59 -0.03
C SER A 120 -6.38 -4.43 -0.84
N LEU A 121 -6.68 -4.00 -2.06
CA LEU A 121 -7.52 -4.76 -2.99
C LEU A 121 -6.77 -5.97 -3.57
N ALA A 122 -5.44 -6.00 -3.47
CA ALA A 122 -4.61 -7.17 -3.73
C ALA A 122 -4.59 -8.19 -2.56
N GLY A 123 -5.07 -7.81 -1.37
CA GLY A 123 -5.13 -8.67 -0.19
C GLY A 123 -3.89 -8.62 0.69
N LEU A 124 -3.10 -7.54 0.65
CA LEU A 124 -1.95 -7.38 1.56
C LEU A 124 -2.41 -7.30 3.02
N SER A 125 -1.87 -8.17 3.86
CA SER A 125 -2.10 -8.21 5.30
C SER A 125 -0.87 -8.82 6.00
N GLU A 126 -0.39 -8.19 7.07
CA GLU A 126 0.74 -8.69 7.89
C GLU A 126 2.00 -9.08 7.08
N GLY A 127 2.34 -8.31 6.05
CA GLY A 127 3.51 -8.59 5.19
C GLY A 127 3.33 -9.75 4.21
N ARG A 128 2.09 -10.15 3.94
CA ARG A 128 1.75 -11.21 3.00
C ARG A 128 0.49 -10.87 2.20
N PHE A 129 0.47 -11.20 0.92
CA PHE A 129 -0.75 -11.19 0.13
C PHE A 129 -1.56 -12.46 0.38
N ASP A 130 -2.74 -12.30 0.96
CA ASP A 130 -3.63 -13.39 1.33
C ASP A 130 -4.92 -13.37 0.49
N GLU A 131 -5.23 -14.50 -0.13
CA GLU A 131 -6.38 -14.66 -1.02
C GLU A 131 -7.71 -14.58 -0.25
N HIS A 132 -7.75 -15.08 1.00
CA HIS A 132 -8.93 -15.00 1.83
C HIS A 132 -9.23 -13.56 2.23
N MET A 133 -8.19 -12.79 2.61
CA MET A 133 -8.31 -11.36 2.86
C MET A 133 -8.77 -10.59 1.61
N ARG A 134 -8.26 -10.96 0.42
CA ARG A 134 -8.72 -10.36 -0.83
C ARG A 134 -10.20 -10.61 -1.09
N GLU A 135 -10.67 -11.84 -0.90
CA GLU A 135 -12.09 -12.19 -1.09
C GLU A 135 -12.98 -11.50 -0.03
N GLN A 136 -12.52 -11.37 1.22
CA GLN A 136 -13.22 -10.58 2.22
C GLN A 136 -13.37 -9.11 1.79
N ASN A 137 -12.31 -8.49 1.29
CA ASN A 137 -12.37 -7.11 0.80
C ASN A 137 -13.35 -6.98 -0.37
N LEU A 138 -13.32 -7.92 -1.32
CA LEU A 138 -14.28 -7.96 -2.42
C LEU A 138 -15.73 -8.10 -1.92
N ASN A 139 -15.97 -8.92 -0.89
CA ASN A 139 -17.30 -9.07 -0.31
C ASN A 139 -17.78 -7.78 0.38
N GLU A 140 -16.90 -7.01 1.01
CA GLU A 140 -17.27 -5.68 1.53
C GLU A 140 -17.67 -4.71 0.41
N ILE A 141 -16.98 -4.74 -0.74
CA ILE A 141 -17.39 -3.96 -1.92
C ILE A 141 -18.75 -4.43 -2.43
N ARG A 142 -18.99 -5.75 -2.51
CA ARG A 142 -20.29 -6.31 -2.92
C ARG A 142 -21.42 -5.87 -1.99
N ARG A 143 -21.20 -5.88 -0.68
CA ARG A 143 -22.18 -5.39 0.32
C ARG A 143 -22.52 -3.92 0.11
N ALA A 144 -21.51 -3.09 -0.20
CA ALA A 144 -21.72 -1.69 -0.52
C ALA A 144 -22.47 -1.50 -1.86
N ILE A 145 -22.16 -2.30 -2.89
CA ILE A 145 -22.90 -2.30 -4.16
C ILE A 145 -24.36 -2.72 -3.96
N ASP A 146 -24.62 -3.74 -3.14
CA ASP A 146 -25.98 -4.18 -2.81
C ASP A 146 -26.77 -3.06 -2.14
N PHE A 147 -26.19 -2.43 -1.12
CA PHE A 147 -26.79 -1.28 -0.46
C PHE A 147 -27.04 -0.12 -1.42
N ALA A 148 -26.05 0.25 -2.23
CA ALA A 148 -26.21 1.30 -3.23
C ALA A 148 -27.33 0.96 -4.23
N SER A 149 -27.48 -0.30 -4.62
CA SER A 149 -28.55 -0.75 -5.52
C SER A 149 -29.94 -0.69 -4.89
N ASP A 150 -30.04 -0.82 -3.57
CA ASP A 150 -31.32 -0.74 -2.85
C ASP A 150 -31.76 0.70 -2.60
N VAL A 151 -30.81 1.63 -2.40
CA VAL A 151 -31.12 3.00 -1.97
C VAL A 151 -31.05 4.02 -3.11
N SER A 152 -30.36 3.72 -4.21
CA SER A 152 -30.12 4.68 -5.30
C SER A 152 -30.64 4.17 -6.65
N ASP A 153 -30.86 5.08 -7.60
CA ASP A 153 -31.15 4.75 -9.01
C ASP A 153 -29.85 4.68 -9.84
N GLY A 154 -28.79 4.13 -9.25
CA GLY A 154 -27.43 4.08 -9.80
C GLY A 154 -26.53 5.21 -9.31
N GLY A 155 -25.23 5.09 -9.54
CA GLY A 155 -24.22 6.00 -8.99
C GLY A 155 -22.86 5.34 -8.75
N ALA A 156 -21.94 6.12 -8.17
CA ALA A 156 -20.62 5.63 -7.77
C ALA A 156 -20.71 4.79 -6.49
N VAL A 157 -19.94 3.70 -6.44
CA VAL A 157 -19.62 2.97 -5.22
C VAL A 157 -18.12 3.11 -4.98
N VAL A 158 -17.76 4.01 -4.07
CA VAL A 158 -16.40 4.51 -3.84
C VAL A 158 -15.65 3.62 -2.84
N PHE A 159 -14.39 3.34 -3.13
CA PHE A 159 -13.45 2.68 -2.22
C PHE A 159 -12.01 3.02 -2.60
N HIS A 160 -11.12 3.09 -1.61
CA HIS A 160 -9.75 3.53 -1.79
C HIS A 160 -8.82 2.48 -2.40
N ALA A 161 -7.79 2.94 -3.14
CA ALA A 161 -6.69 2.14 -3.66
C ALA A 161 -5.47 2.12 -2.71
N PHE A 162 -5.57 1.43 -1.57
CA PHE A 162 -4.46 1.26 -0.61
C PHE A 162 -3.69 -0.04 -0.84
N GLU A 163 -2.82 -0.12 -1.84
CA GLU A 163 -2.26 -1.42 -2.22
C GLU A 163 -1.05 -1.90 -1.42
N PHE A 164 0.09 -1.23 -1.55
CA PHE A 164 1.33 -1.65 -0.89
C PHE A 164 2.29 -0.46 -0.72
N PRO A 165 3.17 -0.51 0.29
CA PRO A 165 4.15 0.54 0.51
C PRO A 165 5.17 0.57 -0.63
N ARG A 166 5.51 1.77 -1.10
CA ARG A 166 6.56 2.00 -2.10
C ARG A 166 7.19 3.39 -1.92
N PRO A 167 8.50 3.55 -2.20
CA PRO A 167 9.15 4.85 -2.05
C PRO A 167 8.50 5.93 -2.92
N VAL A 168 8.37 7.16 -2.42
CA VAL A 168 7.71 8.26 -3.13
C VAL A 168 8.43 8.60 -4.44
N SER A 169 9.76 8.52 -4.42
CA SER A 169 10.63 8.68 -5.58
C SER A 169 10.47 7.61 -6.69
N GLU A 170 9.77 6.50 -6.43
CA GLU A 170 9.61 5.42 -7.41
C GLU A 170 8.39 5.51 -8.31
N SER A 171 7.41 6.36 -7.97
CA SER A 171 6.32 6.61 -8.91
C SER A 171 6.92 7.06 -10.26
N PRO A 172 6.47 6.52 -11.41
CA PRO A 172 7.04 6.82 -12.72
C PRO A 172 7.14 8.32 -13.05
N LEU A 173 6.26 9.15 -12.49
CA LEU A 173 6.27 10.61 -12.69
C LEU A 173 6.92 11.39 -11.55
N SER A 174 7.32 10.71 -10.47
CA SER A 174 8.30 11.24 -9.52
C SER A 174 9.69 11.30 -10.11
N GLN A 175 9.96 10.66 -11.25
CA GLN A 175 11.26 10.68 -11.91
C GLN A 175 11.28 11.68 -13.06
N ILE A 176 12.23 12.62 -13.00
CA ILE A 176 12.51 13.54 -14.11
C ILE A 176 13.41 12.78 -15.06
N ARG A 177 12.95 12.54 -16.29
CA ARG A 177 13.71 11.79 -17.30
C ARG A 177 14.07 12.65 -18.50
N ASP A 178 15.20 12.36 -19.13
CA ASP A 178 15.57 12.95 -20.42
C ASP A 178 14.80 12.30 -21.58
N SER A 179 15.01 12.80 -22.80
CA SER A 179 14.38 12.26 -24.03
C SER A 179 14.76 10.80 -24.35
N GLN A 180 15.84 10.29 -23.75
CA GLN A 180 16.31 8.91 -23.91
C GLN A 180 15.82 8.01 -22.76
N GLY A 181 15.09 8.57 -21.80
CA GLY A 181 14.54 7.87 -20.64
C GLY A 181 15.48 7.80 -19.44
N ASN A 182 16.66 8.43 -19.44
CA ASN A 182 17.56 8.41 -18.27
C ASN A 182 17.02 9.32 -17.17
N ILE A 183 17.15 8.89 -15.91
CA ILE A 183 16.70 9.67 -14.74
C ILE A 183 17.69 10.82 -14.49
N LEU A 184 17.23 12.05 -14.67
CA LEU A 184 17.95 13.29 -14.38
C LEU A 184 17.77 13.76 -12.93
N GLY A 185 16.69 13.35 -12.28
CA GLY A 185 16.36 13.75 -10.92
C GLY A 185 15.00 13.23 -10.50
N TYR A 186 14.52 13.69 -9.35
CA TYR A 186 13.22 13.29 -8.81
C TYR A 186 12.39 14.53 -8.47
N ARG A 187 11.15 14.56 -8.95
CA ARG A 187 10.14 15.57 -8.64
C ARG A 187 9.56 15.40 -7.25
N PHE A 188 9.52 14.17 -6.73
CA PHE A 188 9.03 13.89 -5.38
C PHE A 188 10.02 13.01 -4.62
N LYS A 189 10.23 13.31 -3.33
CA LYS A 189 11.02 12.49 -2.41
C LYS A 189 10.43 12.56 -1.00
N ALA A 190 10.37 11.42 -0.31
CA ALA A 190 9.93 11.38 1.09
C ALA A 190 10.94 12.01 2.05
N TYR A 191 12.23 11.79 1.79
CA TYR A 191 13.34 12.29 2.59
C TYR A 191 14.62 12.41 1.72
N PRO A 192 15.66 13.12 2.18
CA PRO A 192 16.92 13.22 1.44
C PRO A 192 17.54 11.84 1.16
N GLU A 193 17.97 11.63 -0.09
CA GLU A 193 18.53 10.35 -0.58
C GLU A 193 17.58 9.14 -0.54
N GLU A 194 16.26 9.35 -0.51
CA GLU A 194 15.26 8.26 -0.57
C GLU A 194 15.57 7.25 -1.69
N GLU A 195 15.91 7.73 -2.88
CA GLU A 195 16.17 6.88 -4.05
C GLU A 195 17.34 5.88 -3.87
N LYS A 196 18.23 6.15 -2.90
CA LYS A 196 19.39 5.34 -2.54
C LYS A 196 19.11 4.44 -1.32
N ARG A 197 18.36 4.93 -0.33
CA ARG A 197 18.21 4.27 0.97
C ARG A 197 16.88 3.55 1.17
N ALA A 198 15.86 3.91 0.40
CA ALA A 198 14.54 3.33 0.58
C ALA A 198 14.55 1.83 0.27
N PRO A 199 13.87 1.02 1.12
CA PRO A 199 13.76 -0.40 0.86
C PRO A 199 12.89 -0.64 -0.38
N LYS A 200 13.27 -1.65 -1.14
CA LYS A 200 12.52 -2.22 -2.25
C LYS A 200 11.86 -3.51 -1.77
N HIS A 201 10.62 -3.75 -2.22
CA HIS A 201 9.87 -4.93 -1.85
C HIS A 201 9.73 -5.89 -3.03
N LEU A 202 10.00 -7.16 -2.76
CA LEU A 202 9.73 -8.28 -3.65
C LEU A 202 8.63 -9.17 -3.05
N VAL A 203 8.12 -10.11 -3.83
CA VAL A 203 7.11 -11.08 -3.37
C VAL A 203 7.40 -12.47 -3.92
N ASP A 204 7.25 -13.50 -3.09
CA ASP A 204 7.18 -14.88 -3.55
C ASP A 204 5.75 -15.17 -4.04
N ASN A 205 5.62 -15.40 -5.34
CA ASN A 205 4.32 -15.51 -5.99
C ASN A 205 3.54 -16.79 -5.67
N ARG A 206 4.16 -17.77 -4.99
CA ARG A 206 3.50 -19.02 -4.57
C ARG A 206 2.66 -18.84 -3.33
N ASN A 207 3.16 -18.03 -2.40
CA ASN A 207 2.56 -17.88 -1.07
C ASN A 207 2.17 -16.42 -0.75
N GLY A 208 2.57 -15.45 -1.57
CA GLY A 208 2.30 -14.03 -1.37
C GLY A 208 3.20 -13.36 -0.34
N GLN A 209 4.25 -14.03 0.15
CA GLN A 209 5.13 -13.48 1.19
C GLN A 209 5.91 -12.28 0.65
N VAL A 210 5.81 -11.12 1.33
CA VAL A 210 6.60 -9.93 1.01
C VAL A 210 8.02 -10.11 1.56
N ILE A 211 8.99 -9.67 0.76
CA ILE A 211 10.43 -9.72 1.03
C ILE A 211 10.94 -8.28 1.04
N GLU A 212 11.36 -7.80 2.21
CA GLU A 212 11.78 -6.40 2.45
C GLU A 212 13.30 -6.18 2.47
N SER A 213 14.08 -7.19 2.09
CA SER A 213 15.54 -7.20 2.29
C SER A 213 16.34 -6.51 1.18
N VAL A 214 15.70 -5.83 0.22
CA VAL A 214 16.39 -5.21 -0.90
C VAL A 214 16.65 -3.73 -0.59
N ARG A 215 17.92 -3.39 -0.36
CA ARG A 215 18.37 -2.02 -0.04
C ARG A 215 19.54 -1.64 -0.93
N LYS A 216 19.44 -0.53 -1.66
CA LYS A 216 20.49 -0.14 -2.63
C LYS A 216 21.77 0.37 -1.97
N ASP A 217 21.67 0.94 -0.77
CA ASP A 217 22.78 1.47 0.01
C ASP A 217 23.56 0.39 0.79
N THR A 218 23.05 -0.84 0.83
CA THR A 218 23.64 -1.94 1.60
C THR A 218 24.39 -2.88 0.66
N PRO A 219 25.74 -2.81 0.59
CA PRO A 219 26.52 -3.71 -0.24
C PRO A 219 26.41 -5.15 0.28
N ILE A 220 26.38 -6.10 -0.64
CA ILE A 220 26.42 -7.54 -0.32
C ILE A 220 27.84 -8.03 -0.55
N VAL A 221 28.42 -8.66 0.47
CA VAL A 221 29.65 -9.43 0.29
C VAL A 221 29.28 -10.80 -0.27
N SER A 222 29.79 -11.11 -1.46
CA SER A 222 29.50 -12.37 -2.16
C SER A 222 30.79 -12.98 -2.73
N PRO A 223 30.86 -14.31 -2.92
CA PRO A 223 31.93 -14.94 -3.67
C PRO A 223 32.04 -14.37 -5.08
N VAL A 224 33.26 -14.32 -5.61
CA VAL A 224 33.47 -14.03 -7.03
C VAL A 224 33.14 -15.29 -7.81
N TRP A 225 32.10 -15.23 -8.64
CA TRP A 225 31.66 -16.35 -9.47
C TRP A 225 32.48 -16.49 -10.75
N GLN A 226 32.68 -17.72 -11.21
CA GLN A 226 33.16 -17.99 -12.56
C GLN A 226 32.09 -17.55 -13.56
N THR A 227 32.50 -16.87 -14.63
CA THR A 227 31.59 -16.33 -15.64
C THR A 227 31.78 -17.03 -16.99
N ASP A 228 30.69 -17.17 -17.74
CA ASP A 228 30.73 -17.66 -19.12
C ASP A 228 31.43 -16.61 -20.01
N PRO A 229 32.51 -16.95 -20.73
CA PRO A 229 33.24 -16.01 -21.59
C PRO A 229 32.39 -15.37 -22.70
N LYS A 230 31.29 -16.01 -23.12
CA LYS A 230 30.40 -15.51 -24.19
C LYS A 230 29.37 -14.52 -23.66
N THR A 231 28.78 -14.81 -22.50
CA THR A 231 27.65 -14.05 -21.97
C THR A 231 28.04 -13.09 -20.86
N GLY A 232 29.15 -13.37 -20.15
CA GLY A 232 29.58 -12.65 -18.95
C GLY A 232 28.72 -12.95 -17.71
N LEU A 233 27.76 -13.87 -17.81
CA LEU A 233 26.92 -14.29 -16.70
C LEU A 233 27.62 -15.33 -15.82
N PRO A 234 27.32 -15.41 -14.52
CA PRO A 234 27.79 -16.49 -13.66
C PRO A 234 27.45 -17.87 -14.24
N MET A 235 28.42 -18.77 -14.22
CA MET A 235 28.22 -20.17 -14.62
C MET A 235 27.43 -20.90 -13.54
N GLU A 236 26.38 -21.60 -13.98
CA GLU A 236 25.54 -22.44 -13.13
C GLU A 236 25.95 -23.91 -13.25
N THR A 237 26.03 -24.60 -12.12
CA THR A 237 26.06 -26.06 -12.09
C THR A 237 24.69 -26.64 -12.50
N PRO A 238 24.59 -27.94 -12.90
CA PRO A 238 23.31 -28.54 -13.33
C PRO A 238 22.16 -28.43 -12.31
N ASP A 239 22.50 -28.29 -11.04
CA ASP A 239 21.61 -28.11 -9.91
C ASP A 239 21.35 -26.62 -9.55
N GLY A 240 21.80 -25.68 -10.38
CA GLY A 240 21.42 -24.26 -10.34
C GLY A 240 22.22 -23.36 -9.38
N SER A 241 23.34 -23.84 -8.83
CA SER A 241 24.25 -23.01 -8.02
C SER A 241 25.34 -22.35 -8.85
N TYR A 242 25.78 -21.17 -8.45
CA TYR A 242 26.93 -20.53 -9.08
C TYR A 242 28.26 -21.16 -8.62
N ILE A 243 29.24 -21.19 -9.53
CA ILE A 243 30.56 -21.78 -9.28
C ILE A 243 31.51 -20.69 -8.76
N PRO A 244 31.99 -20.74 -7.50
CA PRO A 244 32.90 -19.74 -6.98
C PRO A 244 34.33 -19.91 -7.54
N ILE A 245 35.10 -18.83 -7.59
CA ILE A 245 36.52 -18.84 -7.93
C ILE A 245 37.34 -19.22 -6.70
N TYR A 246 38.14 -20.28 -6.83
CA TYR A 246 39.13 -20.69 -5.85
C TYR A 246 40.53 -20.23 -6.30
N GLU A 247 41.22 -19.46 -5.46
CA GLU A 247 42.61 -19.09 -5.69
C GLU A 247 43.52 -20.07 -4.95
N GLN A 248 44.52 -20.62 -5.66
CA GLN A 248 45.50 -21.51 -5.06
C GLN A 248 46.37 -20.73 -4.07
N PRO A 249 46.63 -21.26 -2.85
CA PRO A 249 47.50 -20.59 -1.89
C PRO A 249 48.92 -20.44 -2.44
N GLN A 250 49.46 -19.22 -2.40
CA GLN A 250 50.87 -18.95 -2.67
C GLN A 250 51.61 -18.78 -1.34
N TRP A 251 52.86 -19.25 -1.27
CA TRP A 251 53.67 -19.15 -0.06
C TRP A 251 54.84 -18.20 -0.32
N GLU A 252 54.94 -17.13 0.46
CA GLU A 252 56.06 -16.18 0.41
C GLU A 252 56.88 -16.29 1.69
N GLU A 253 58.21 -16.20 1.60
CA GLU A 253 59.07 -16.09 2.78
C GLU A 253 59.12 -14.62 3.23
N GLN A 254 58.69 -14.35 4.46
CA GLN A 254 58.86 -13.06 5.13
C GLN A 254 59.80 -13.21 6.32
N VAL A 255 60.61 -12.18 6.58
CA VAL A 255 61.44 -12.12 7.78
C VAL A 255 60.68 -11.34 8.84
N VAL A 256 60.22 -12.03 9.88
CA VAL A 256 59.58 -11.44 11.07
C VAL A 256 60.52 -11.70 12.25
N ASP A 257 60.95 -10.65 12.94
CA ASP A 257 61.90 -10.71 14.08
C ASP A 257 63.18 -11.51 13.79
N GLY A 258 63.78 -11.32 12.61
CA GLY A 258 65.03 -11.97 12.22
C GLY A 258 64.91 -13.45 11.88
N ARG A 259 63.70 -14.02 11.86
CA ARG A 259 63.41 -15.40 11.45
C ARG A 259 62.65 -15.42 10.13
N ARG A 260 63.06 -16.30 9.21
CA ARG A 260 62.31 -16.57 7.97
C ARG A 260 61.06 -17.37 8.31
N VAL A 261 59.89 -16.80 8.09
CA VAL A 261 58.59 -17.43 8.26
C VAL A 261 57.94 -17.53 6.88
N ARG A 262 57.45 -18.71 6.52
CA ARG A 262 56.58 -18.86 5.34
C ARG A 262 55.21 -18.31 5.69
N VAL A 263 54.83 -17.21 5.04
CA VAL A 263 53.52 -16.60 5.16
C VAL A 263 52.71 -17.02 3.95
N MET A 264 51.52 -17.58 4.20
CA MET A 264 50.57 -17.89 3.15
C MET A 264 49.98 -16.57 2.64
N LYS A 265 50.12 -16.31 1.34
CA LYS A 265 49.55 -15.16 0.65
C LYS A 265 48.52 -15.66 -0.35
N GLY A 266 47.29 -15.19 -0.18
CA GLY A 266 46.15 -15.74 -0.91
C GLY A 266 45.82 -17.17 -0.48
N GLY A 267 44.85 -17.78 -1.16
CA GLY A 267 44.33 -19.11 -0.86
C GLY A 267 42.92 -19.07 -0.28
N GLY A 268 42.02 -19.83 -0.91
CA GLY A 268 40.60 -19.89 -0.53
C GLY A 268 39.67 -19.29 -1.59
N PHE A 269 38.40 -19.20 -1.24
CA PHE A 269 37.38 -18.59 -2.10
C PHE A 269 37.48 -17.06 -2.02
N LYS A 270 37.57 -16.42 -3.18
CA LYS A 270 37.62 -14.96 -3.25
C LYS A 270 36.22 -14.39 -3.02
N THR A 271 36.10 -13.39 -2.14
CA THR A 271 34.87 -12.62 -1.94
C THR A 271 35.10 -11.16 -2.28
N THR A 272 34.03 -10.45 -2.64
CA THR A 272 34.08 -9.01 -2.90
C THR A 272 32.76 -8.36 -2.49
N PRO A 273 32.78 -7.12 -1.96
CA PRO A 273 31.56 -6.36 -1.75
C PRO A 273 31.02 -5.85 -3.10
N TYR A 274 29.78 -6.18 -3.39
CA TYR A 274 29.04 -5.69 -4.55
C TYR A 274 28.07 -4.58 -4.15
N ASP A 275 28.11 -3.47 -4.88
CA ASP A 275 27.19 -2.35 -4.75
C ASP A 275 26.00 -2.47 -5.73
N TRP A 276 25.06 -1.52 -5.66
CA TRP A 276 23.88 -1.52 -6.53
C TRP A 276 24.21 -1.55 -8.03
N SER A 277 25.29 -0.88 -8.45
CA SER A 277 25.69 -0.78 -9.86
C SER A 277 26.06 -2.14 -10.45
N TYR A 278 26.57 -3.06 -9.62
CA TYR A 278 26.83 -4.44 -10.03
C TYR A 278 25.52 -5.16 -10.38
N PHE A 279 24.49 -5.03 -9.55
CA PHE A 279 23.21 -5.71 -9.77
C PHE A 279 22.46 -5.15 -10.99
N GLU A 280 22.54 -3.84 -11.24
CA GLU A 280 22.01 -3.23 -12.47
C GLU A 280 22.67 -3.81 -13.73
N LYS A 281 24.01 -3.92 -13.72
CA LYS A 281 24.77 -4.51 -14.84
C LYS A 281 24.44 -5.99 -15.03
N GLN A 282 24.35 -6.76 -13.94
CA GLN A 282 24.03 -8.18 -14.00
C GLN A 282 22.61 -8.42 -14.50
N ALA A 283 21.63 -7.65 -14.03
CA ALA A 283 20.25 -7.72 -14.52
C ALA A 283 20.17 -7.36 -16.02
N ALA A 284 20.89 -6.32 -16.47
CA ALA A 284 20.96 -5.95 -17.88
C ALA A 284 21.59 -7.06 -18.75
N LEU A 285 22.68 -7.68 -18.28
CA LEU A 285 23.30 -8.83 -18.96
C LEU A 285 22.34 -10.02 -19.02
N TRP A 286 21.66 -10.32 -17.92
CA TRP A 286 20.66 -11.39 -17.85
C TRP A 286 19.55 -11.18 -18.88
N ASN A 287 18.97 -9.97 -18.90
CA ASN A 287 17.89 -9.62 -19.81
C ASN A 287 18.34 -9.58 -21.28
N LYS A 288 19.62 -9.33 -21.56
CA LYS A 288 20.18 -9.38 -22.92
C LYS A 288 20.22 -10.80 -23.47
N TYR A 289 20.61 -11.79 -22.66
CA TYR A 289 20.77 -13.18 -23.08
C TYR A 289 19.54 -14.08 -22.80
N LYS A 290 18.42 -13.50 -22.36
CA LYS A 290 17.17 -14.20 -21.99
C LYS A 290 16.56 -15.12 -23.08
N ARG A 291 16.78 -14.81 -24.36
CA ARG A 291 16.02 -15.41 -25.49
C ARG A 291 16.43 -16.84 -25.83
N GLU A 292 17.66 -17.26 -25.53
CA GLU A 292 18.16 -18.60 -25.88
C GLU A 292 17.81 -19.65 -24.81
N ALA A 293 17.38 -19.24 -23.61
CA ALA A 293 17.18 -20.12 -22.46
C ALA A 293 15.73 -20.14 -21.91
N GLY A 294 14.79 -19.39 -22.49
CA GLY A 294 13.39 -19.35 -22.02
C GLY A 294 13.21 -18.80 -20.60
N ARG A 295 14.12 -17.93 -20.15
CA ARG A 295 14.15 -17.39 -18.78
C ARG A 295 13.35 -16.07 -18.67
N PRO A 296 12.66 -15.81 -17.55
CA PRO A 296 12.00 -14.52 -17.32
C PRO A 296 13.01 -13.39 -17.18
N GLU A 297 12.58 -12.16 -17.48
CA GLU A 297 13.36 -10.96 -17.20
C GLU A 297 13.58 -10.81 -15.69
N ARG A 298 14.70 -10.15 -15.33
CA ARG A 298 15.02 -9.80 -13.96
C ARG A 298 15.23 -8.30 -13.84
N THR A 299 14.64 -7.69 -12.83
CA THR A 299 14.97 -6.35 -12.37
C THR A 299 16.24 -6.38 -11.53
N PRO A 300 16.91 -5.22 -11.31
CA PRO A 300 18.05 -5.12 -10.40
C PRO A 300 17.72 -5.59 -8.98
N GLU A 301 16.51 -5.35 -8.50
CA GLU A 301 16.01 -5.80 -7.19
C GLU A 301 15.95 -7.33 -7.09
N GLU A 302 15.38 -7.98 -8.11
CA GLU A 302 15.37 -9.43 -8.20
C GLU A 302 16.80 -9.97 -8.23
N GLN A 303 17.68 -9.36 -9.03
CA GLN A 303 19.08 -9.79 -9.13
C GLN A 303 19.84 -9.64 -7.82
N TYR A 304 19.61 -8.57 -7.06
CA TYR A 304 20.16 -8.37 -5.71
C TYR A 304 19.77 -9.51 -4.77
N TYR A 305 18.48 -9.85 -4.73
CA TYR A 305 17.99 -10.89 -3.84
C TYR A 305 18.41 -12.30 -4.31
N HIS A 306 18.46 -12.53 -5.63
CA HIS A 306 19.01 -13.74 -6.22
C HIS A 306 20.45 -14.00 -5.77
N GLU A 307 21.28 -12.96 -5.71
CA GLU A 307 22.66 -13.08 -5.22
C GLU A 307 22.69 -13.56 -3.76
N GLN A 308 21.83 -13.00 -2.89
CA GLN A 308 21.73 -13.44 -1.49
C GLN A 308 21.27 -14.89 -1.39
N LEU A 309 20.31 -15.30 -2.22
CA LEU A 309 19.87 -16.69 -2.28
C LEU A 309 20.98 -17.62 -2.76
N GLN A 310 21.77 -17.23 -3.77
CA GLN A 310 22.88 -18.04 -4.27
C GLN A 310 23.92 -18.30 -3.18
N ASN A 311 24.22 -17.30 -2.34
CA ASN A 311 25.10 -17.50 -1.18
C ASN A 311 24.58 -18.54 -0.19
N ARG A 312 23.27 -18.50 0.10
CA ARG A 312 22.63 -19.48 0.97
C ARG A 312 22.59 -20.86 0.31
N ILE A 313 22.20 -20.95 -0.95
CA ILE A 313 22.15 -22.19 -1.72
C ILE A 313 23.53 -22.86 -1.75
N ALA A 314 24.59 -22.10 -2.04
CA ALA A 314 25.95 -22.61 -2.05
C ALA A 314 26.37 -23.15 -0.66
N MET A 315 26.02 -22.44 0.41
CA MET A 315 26.29 -22.87 1.79
C MET A 315 25.55 -24.17 2.13
N GLU A 316 24.24 -24.21 1.92
CA GLU A 316 23.39 -25.37 2.22
C GLU A 316 23.85 -26.61 1.44
N LYS A 317 24.14 -26.45 0.15
CA LYS A 317 24.68 -27.55 -0.68
C LYS A 317 26.05 -28.02 -0.23
N SER A 318 26.93 -27.11 0.19
CA SER A 318 28.26 -27.47 0.70
C SER A 318 28.15 -28.32 1.97
N TYR A 319 27.25 -27.96 2.88
CA TYR A 319 26.96 -28.79 4.06
C TYR A 319 26.34 -30.12 3.67
N ALA A 320 25.37 -30.14 2.74
CA ALA A 320 24.78 -31.38 2.25
C ALA A 320 25.84 -32.32 1.67
N LEU A 321 26.78 -31.82 0.87
CA LEU A 321 27.88 -32.60 0.32
C LEU A 321 28.81 -33.13 1.41
N TYR A 322 29.23 -32.27 2.34
CA TYR A 322 30.09 -32.65 3.47
C TYR A 322 29.49 -33.80 4.29
N TYR A 323 28.21 -33.69 4.66
CA TYR A 323 27.52 -34.75 5.40
C TYR A 323 27.28 -35.99 4.53
N SER A 324 27.05 -35.84 3.22
CA SER A 324 26.92 -36.98 2.31
C SER A 324 28.21 -37.78 2.20
N GLU A 325 29.37 -37.12 2.10
CA GLU A 325 30.68 -37.78 2.08
C GLU A 325 30.93 -38.50 3.41
N ARG A 326 30.71 -37.82 4.54
CA ARG A 326 30.83 -38.45 5.86
C ARG A 326 29.91 -39.64 6.04
N TYR A 327 28.68 -39.58 5.54
CA TYR A 327 27.76 -40.71 5.59
C TYR A 327 28.33 -41.93 4.87
N GLN A 328 28.91 -41.74 3.69
CA GLN A 328 29.55 -42.82 2.93
C GLN A 328 30.75 -43.40 3.68
N ASP A 329 31.59 -42.54 4.27
CA ASP A 329 32.75 -42.97 5.06
C ASP A 329 32.32 -43.70 6.34
N SER A 330 31.36 -43.17 7.10
CA SER A 330 30.80 -43.83 8.29
C SER A 330 30.16 -45.17 7.96
N LYS A 331 29.43 -45.30 6.84
CA LYS A 331 28.91 -46.60 6.39
C LYS A 331 30.02 -47.58 6.03
N ARG A 332 31.09 -47.11 5.38
CA ARG A 332 32.25 -47.93 5.05
C ARG A 332 32.95 -48.42 6.32
N ASP A 333 33.15 -47.55 7.30
CA ASP A 333 33.78 -47.88 8.57
C ASP A 333 32.89 -48.80 9.42
N TYR A 334 31.57 -48.63 9.37
CA TYR A 334 30.63 -49.56 10.00
C TYR A 334 30.76 -50.97 9.39
N GLY A 335 30.86 -51.07 8.06
CA GLY A 335 31.11 -52.34 7.37
C GLY A 335 32.45 -52.97 7.77
N LYS A 336 33.51 -52.18 7.96
CA LYS A 336 34.80 -52.68 8.47
C LYS A 336 34.68 -53.19 9.91
N LEU A 337 33.98 -52.46 10.77
CA LEU A 337 33.76 -52.88 12.16
C LEU A 337 32.93 -54.17 12.24
N GLN A 338 31.94 -54.34 11.36
CA GLN A 338 31.17 -55.57 11.26
C GLN A 338 32.05 -56.77 10.89
N ASN A 339 32.90 -56.63 9.86
CA ASN A 339 33.85 -57.68 9.49
C ASN A 339 34.86 -57.98 10.61
N ALA A 340 35.32 -56.94 11.32
CA ALA A 340 36.22 -57.10 12.45
C ALA A 340 35.54 -57.80 13.64
N LEU A 341 34.26 -57.50 13.89
CA LEU A 341 33.47 -58.14 14.94
C LEU A 341 33.38 -59.65 14.71
N GLU A 342 33.03 -60.07 13.49
CA GLU A 342 32.94 -61.49 13.12
C GLU A 342 34.26 -62.24 13.37
N HIS A 343 35.39 -61.62 13.01
CA HIS A 343 36.71 -62.20 13.24
C HIS A 343 37.06 -62.29 14.73
N ILE A 344 36.83 -61.21 15.48
CA ILE A 344 37.16 -61.12 16.91
C ILE A 344 36.27 -62.03 17.76
N GLU A 345 34.99 -62.14 17.45
CA GLU A 345 34.09 -63.08 18.13
C GLU A 345 34.55 -64.54 17.92
N ALA A 346 35.05 -64.89 16.72
CA ALA A 346 35.62 -66.21 16.47
C ALA A 346 36.91 -66.46 17.28
N VAL A 347 37.79 -65.45 17.40
CA VAL A 347 39.02 -65.53 18.21
C VAL A 347 38.70 -65.64 19.71
N GLU A 348 37.75 -64.85 20.22
CA GLU A 348 37.30 -64.89 21.61
C GLU A 348 36.66 -66.24 21.96
N ALA A 349 35.87 -66.81 21.04
CA ALA A 349 35.27 -68.13 21.20
C ALA A 349 36.31 -69.27 21.22
N ALA A 350 37.38 -69.15 20.41
CA ALA A 350 38.46 -70.13 20.35
C ALA A 350 39.48 -70.02 21.51
N THR A 351 39.46 -68.92 22.26
CA THR A 351 40.40 -68.67 23.37
C THR A 351 39.88 -69.27 24.69
N PRO A 352 40.64 -70.16 25.35
CA PRO A 352 40.27 -70.73 26.65
C PRO A 352 40.00 -69.66 27.71
N PRO A 353 39.03 -69.85 28.63
CA PRO A 353 38.66 -68.84 29.63
C PRO A 353 39.84 -68.30 30.45
N GLU A 354 40.81 -69.14 30.79
CA GLU A 354 42.03 -68.79 31.53
C GLU A 354 43.03 -67.92 30.76
N GLU A 355 42.90 -67.79 29.43
CA GLU A 355 43.78 -66.99 28.58
C GLU A 355 43.12 -65.72 28.03
N ARG A 356 41.81 -65.55 28.20
CA ARG A 356 41.06 -64.37 27.71
C ARG A 356 41.56 -63.04 28.28
N TRP A 357 42.24 -63.05 29.43
CA TRP A 357 42.86 -61.85 30.00
C TRP A 357 43.95 -61.25 29.09
N LYS A 358 44.61 -62.06 28.25
CA LYS A 358 45.61 -61.58 27.28
C LYS A 358 44.95 -60.74 26.19
N LEU A 359 43.74 -61.10 25.76
CA LEU A 359 42.96 -60.34 24.79
C LEU A 359 42.58 -58.96 25.34
N LEU A 360 42.24 -58.89 26.64
CA LEU A 360 41.96 -57.64 27.35
C LEU A 360 43.21 -56.74 27.47
N GLU A 361 44.40 -57.33 27.59
CA GLU A 361 45.67 -56.57 27.65
C GLU A 361 46.04 -55.97 26.28
N THR A 362 45.86 -56.72 25.20
CA THR A 362 46.07 -56.21 23.83
C THR A 362 45.01 -55.20 23.39
N ALA A 363 43.75 -55.34 23.83
CA ALA A 363 42.68 -54.39 23.50
C ALA A 363 42.71 -53.12 24.36
N GLY A 364 43.31 -53.17 25.55
CA GLY A 364 43.49 -52.03 26.46
C GLY A 364 44.52 -51.00 25.98
N ILE A 365 45.22 -51.23 24.86
CA ILE A 365 46.19 -50.30 24.27
C ILE A 365 45.64 -49.77 22.95
N SER A 366 44.62 -48.93 23.02
CA SER A 366 44.21 -48.11 21.86
C SER A 366 44.98 -46.78 21.87
N PRO A 367 45.76 -46.45 20.82
CA PRO A 367 46.43 -45.15 20.68
C PRO A 367 45.47 -43.97 20.52
N LEU A 368 44.16 -44.22 20.36
CA LEU A 368 43.12 -43.19 20.16
C LEU A 368 42.73 -42.44 21.44
N ILE A 369 43.12 -42.92 22.63
CA ILE A 369 42.82 -42.25 23.91
C ILE A 369 44.12 -41.66 24.47
N GLY A 370 44.59 -40.58 23.85
CA GLY A 370 45.67 -39.77 24.39
C GLY A 370 45.33 -39.29 25.81
N GLY A 371 46.19 -39.59 26.78
CA GLY A 371 46.24 -38.98 28.12
C GLY A 371 45.09 -39.25 29.09
N ALA A 372 43.86 -39.48 28.62
CA ALA A 372 42.66 -39.57 29.46
C ALA A 372 42.33 -40.99 29.98
N ALA A 373 43.01 -42.02 29.49
CA ALA A 373 42.80 -43.42 29.90
C ALA A 373 43.07 -43.68 31.40
N ARG A 374 43.70 -42.74 32.13
CA ARG A 374 43.93 -42.84 33.57
C ARG A 374 42.70 -42.52 34.44
N TYR A 375 41.61 -42.01 33.87
CA TYR A 375 40.49 -41.48 34.65
C TYR A 375 39.11 -42.05 34.27
N ILE A 376 39.03 -43.05 33.40
CA ILE A 376 37.75 -43.63 32.93
C ILE A 376 37.68 -45.12 33.30
N SER A 377 36.76 -45.44 34.23
CA SER A 377 36.17 -46.71 34.73
C SER A 377 36.94 -48.05 34.67
N PRO A 378 36.88 -48.93 35.72
CA PRO A 378 37.63 -50.18 35.82
C PRO A 378 37.03 -51.40 35.08
N GLU A 379 35.87 -51.27 34.43
CA GLU A 379 35.22 -52.38 33.72
C GLU A 379 35.91 -52.65 32.38
N ARG A 380 36.85 -53.61 32.37
CA ARG A 380 37.51 -54.09 31.15
C ARG A 380 36.51 -54.87 30.30
N LYS A 381 35.95 -54.22 29.29
CA LYS A 381 35.09 -54.84 28.27
C LYS A 381 35.90 -55.72 27.33
N MET A 382 35.29 -56.80 26.84
CA MET A 382 35.91 -57.64 25.82
C MET A 382 36.07 -56.87 24.49
N PRO A 383 37.07 -57.18 23.66
CA PRO A 383 37.25 -56.55 22.36
C PRO A 383 35.98 -56.55 21.48
N SER A 384 35.21 -57.64 21.48
CA SER A 384 33.92 -57.73 20.77
C SER A 384 32.86 -56.75 21.30
N GLU A 385 32.81 -56.52 22.61
CA GLU A 385 31.92 -55.54 23.24
C GLU A 385 32.32 -54.10 22.91
N LEU A 386 33.63 -53.81 22.87
CA LEU A 386 34.15 -52.50 22.45
C LEU A 386 33.82 -52.21 20.98
N ILE A 387 33.91 -53.22 20.10
CA ILE A 387 33.51 -53.10 18.70
C ILE A 387 32.00 -52.89 18.59
N LYS A 388 31.18 -53.62 19.37
CA LYS A 388 29.72 -53.40 19.42
C LYS A 388 29.36 -51.99 19.88
N ASP A 389 30.02 -51.47 20.92
CA ASP A 389 29.83 -50.10 21.40
C ASP A 389 30.23 -49.07 20.32
N ALA A 390 31.37 -49.28 19.65
CA ALA A 390 31.81 -48.44 18.54
C ALA A 390 30.82 -48.47 17.37
N MET A 391 30.30 -49.64 17.01
CA MET A 391 29.26 -49.80 15.98
C MET A 391 27.96 -49.11 16.39
N GLN A 392 27.53 -49.20 17.66
CA GLN A 392 26.35 -48.50 18.15
C GLN A 392 26.54 -46.97 18.10
N ASN A 393 27.70 -46.46 18.50
CA ASN A 393 28.05 -45.05 18.39
C ASN A 393 28.03 -44.59 16.93
N LEU A 394 28.69 -45.34 16.04
CA LEU A 394 28.76 -45.03 14.62
C LEU A 394 27.38 -45.11 13.95
N ASN A 395 26.51 -46.05 14.35
CA ASN A 395 25.15 -46.14 13.84
C ASN A 395 24.30 -44.92 14.25
N ARG A 396 24.47 -44.43 15.49
CA ARG A 396 23.84 -43.17 15.93
C ARG A 396 24.37 -41.99 15.12
N GLU A 397 25.67 -41.95 14.87
CA GLU A 397 26.31 -40.91 14.05
C GLU A 397 25.79 -40.94 12.61
N ILE A 398 25.66 -42.13 11.99
CA ILE A 398 25.09 -42.31 10.65
C ILE A 398 23.68 -41.71 10.58
N GLY A 399 22.80 -42.02 11.54
CA GLY A 399 21.45 -41.48 11.58
C GLY A 399 21.41 -39.95 11.74
N TYR A 400 22.31 -39.40 12.56
CA TYR A 400 22.45 -37.95 12.72
C TYR A 400 22.94 -37.26 11.44
N ILE A 401 23.99 -37.80 10.81
CA ILE A 401 24.56 -37.29 9.55
C ILE A 401 23.52 -37.37 8.42
N GLU A 402 22.77 -38.46 8.33
CA GLU A 402 21.70 -38.64 7.34
C GLU A 402 20.59 -37.59 7.50
N GLY A 403 20.14 -37.36 8.72
CA GLY A 403 19.15 -36.33 9.04
C GLY A 403 19.63 -34.91 8.68
N LEU A 404 20.90 -34.60 8.98
CA LEU A 404 21.49 -33.31 8.62
C LEU A 404 21.65 -33.16 7.10
N GLY A 405 22.30 -34.11 6.43
CA GLY A 405 22.56 -34.05 5.00
C GLY A 405 21.27 -33.92 4.18
N SER A 406 20.23 -34.68 4.52
CA SER A 406 18.92 -34.58 3.88
C SER A 406 18.22 -33.23 4.15
N SER A 407 18.32 -32.69 5.37
CA SER A 407 17.76 -31.39 5.73
C SER A 407 18.42 -30.25 4.96
N TYR A 408 19.76 -30.21 4.90
CA TYR A 408 20.51 -29.21 4.13
C TYR A 408 20.17 -29.28 2.63
N LEU A 409 20.02 -30.50 2.08
CA LEU A 409 19.61 -30.67 0.68
C LEU A 409 18.17 -30.16 0.43
N ALA A 410 17.24 -30.45 1.34
CA ALA A 410 15.87 -29.96 1.25
C ALA A 410 15.79 -28.42 1.35
N GLN A 411 16.57 -27.82 2.25
CA GLN A 411 16.68 -26.36 2.38
C GLN A 411 17.25 -25.72 1.11
N ALA A 412 18.32 -26.28 0.54
CA ALA A 412 18.87 -25.83 -0.74
C ALA A 412 17.82 -25.90 -1.86
N GLY A 413 17.07 -27.01 -1.95
CA GLY A 413 15.98 -27.17 -2.93
C GLY A 413 14.89 -26.10 -2.77
N ASN A 414 14.45 -25.84 -1.53
CA ASN A 414 13.45 -24.81 -1.24
C ASN A 414 13.93 -23.40 -1.64
N LEU A 415 15.20 -23.07 -1.41
CA LEU A 415 15.80 -21.79 -1.81
C LEU A 415 15.92 -21.66 -3.35
N VAL A 416 16.27 -22.74 -4.05
CA VAL A 416 16.28 -22.77 -5.53
C VAL A 416 14.87 -22.54 -6.08
N GLU A 417 13.86 -23.18 -5.50
CA GLU A 417 12.47 -22.93 -5.91
C GLU A 417 12.03 -21.50 -5.55
N GLN A 418 12.40 -20.99 -4.37
CA GLN A 418 12.13 -19.59 -4.02
C GLN A 418 12.70 -18.63 -5.06
N ALA A 419 13.96 -18.84 -5.48
CA ALA A 419 14.60 -18.04 -6.53
C ALA A 419 13.76 -17.94 -7.81
N LYS A 420 13.04 -19.00 -8.21
CA LYS A 420 12.24 -19.01 -9.45
C LYS A 420 10.93 -18.23 -9.34
N HIS A 421 10.44 -18.00 -8.13
CA HIS A 421 9.08 -17.51 -7.87
C HIS A 421 9.03 -16.08 -7.32
N ILE A 422 10.19 -15.44 -7.20
CA ILE A 422 10.28 -14.06 -6.74
C ILE A 422 10.01 -13.13 -7.92
N GLN A 423 9.25 -12.07 -7.65
CA GLN A 423 9.00 -10.99 -8.59
C GLN A 423 8.83 -9.65 -7.86
N PRO A 424 8.85 -8.51 -8.58
CA PRO A 424 8.56 -7.21 -7.98
C PRO A 424 7.15 -7.18 -7.38
N ILE A 425 7.00 -6.54 -6.21
CA ILE A 425 5.70 -6.45 -5.53
C ILE A 425 4.61 -5.86 -6.43
N GLU A 426 4.96 -4.85 -7.23
CA GLU A 426 4.05 -4.17 -8.15
C GLU A 426 3.49 -5.13 -9.22
N ALA A 427 4.33 -6.00 -9.78
CA ALA A 427 3.93 -6.94 -10.81
C ALA A 427 2.86 -7.93 -10.32
N TYR A 428 2.93 -8.32 -9.04
CA TYR A 428 1.97 -9.21 -8.42
C TYR A 428 0.72 -8.47 -7.93
N ALA A 429 0.91 -7.42 -7.13
CA ALA A 429 -0.18 -6.75 -6.42
C ALA A 429 -1.13 -6.01 -7.37
N VAL A 430 -0.61 -5.29 -8.37
CA VAL A 430 -1.44 -4.56 -9.35
C VAL A 430 -2.34 -5.52 -10.12
N LEU A 431 -1.82 -6.69 -10.49
CA LEU A 431 -2.60 -7.71 -11.20
C LEU A 431 -3.74 -8.26 -10.33
N LYS A 432 -3.48 -8.50 -9.04
CA LYS A 432 -4.51 -8.96 -8.09
C LYS A 432 -5.55 -7.87 -7.79
N ALA A 433 -5.12 -6.63 -7.57
CA ALA A 433 -6.01 -5.49 -7.34
C ALA A 433 -6.92 -5.23 -8.55
N ALA A 434 -6.36 -5.23 -9.76
CA ALA A 434 -7.12 -5.10 -11.00
C ALA A 434 -8.16 -6.21 -11.19
N ASP A 435 -7.85 -7.45 -10.79
CA ASP A 435 -8.84 -8.54 -10.78
C ASP A 435 -9.97 -8.30 -9.77
N THR A 436 -9.66 -7.85 -8.55
CA THR A 436 -10.67 -7.50 -7.53
C THR A 436 -11.61 -6.40 -8.03
N ILE A 437 -11.05 -5.32 -8.59
CA ILE A 437 -11.84 -4.21 -9.16
C ILE A 437 -12.68 -4.71 -10.33
N ALA A 438 -12.14 -5.58 -11.20
CA ALA A 438 -12.89 -6.17 -12.30
C ALA A 438 -14.08 -7.00 -11.82
N GLN A 439 -13.90 -7.80 -10.76
CA GLN A 439 -14.99 -8.57 -10.17
C GLN A 439 -16.06 -7.68 -9.54
N ALA A 440 -15.66 -6.59 -8.88
CA ALA A 440 -16.58 -5.57 -8.38
C ALA A 440 -17.37 -4.92 -9.54
N GLY A 441 -16.70 -4.52 -10.62
CA GLY A 441 -17.34 -3.94 -11.80
C GLY A 441 -18.34 -4.88 -12.49
N VAL A 442 -18.01 -6.17 -12.60
CA VAL A 442 -18.96 -7.20 -13.08
C VAL A 442 -20.19 -7.28 -12.16
N TYR A 443 -19.99 -7.23 -10.84
CA TYR A 443 -21.11 -7.26 -9.89
C TYR A 443 -21.98 -5.99 -9.98
N SER A 444 -21.37 -4.81 -10.10
CA SER A 444 -22.09 -3.54 -10.33
C SER A 444 -22.91 -3.56 -11.62
N TRP A 445 -22.37 -4.14 -12.69
CA TRP A 445 -23.10 -4.36 -13.94
C TRP A 445 -24.33 -5.26 -13.73
N GLN A 446 -24.14 -6.42 -13.10
CA GLN A 446 -25.24 -7.36 -12.83
C GLN A 446 -26.35 -6.71 -12.00
N LYS A 447 -25.99 -5.93 -10.99
CA LYS A 447 -26.93 -5.19 -10.14
C LYS A 447 -27.66 -4.09 -10.91
N THR A 448 -26.95 -3.38 -11.79
CA THR A 448 -27.57 -2.42 -12.71
C THR A 448 -28.63 -3.09 -13.60
N GLU A 449 -28.31 -4.23 -14.20
CA GLU A 449 -29.25 -4.98 -15.04
C GLU A 449 -30.41 -5.59 -14.24
N GLN A 450 -30.22 -5.86 -12.95
CA GLN A 450 -31.30 -6.26 -12.05
C GLN A 450 -32.24 -5.09 -11.76
N MET A 451 -31.73 -3.92 -11.40
CA MET A 451 -32.52 -2.71 -11.15
C MET A 451 -33.33 -2.31 -12.37
N LYS A 452 -32.72 -2.29 -13.57
CA LYS A 452 -33.42 -2.00 -14.83
C LYS A 452 -34.62 -2.93 -15.06
N ARG A 453 -34.51 -4.21 -14.70
CA ARG A 453 -35.61 -5.18 -14.83
C ARG A 453 -36.73 -4.95 -13.81
N GLN A 454 -36.37 -4.60 -12.58
CA GLN A 454 -37.35 -4.31 -11.52
C GLN A 454 -38.15 -3.02 -11.81
N GLU A 455 -37.52 -2.04 -12.45
CA GLU A 455 -38.07 -0.70 -12.67
C GLU A 455 -38.61 -0.50 -14.10
N HIS A 456 -38.55 -1.52 -14.97
CA HIS A 456 -38.88 -1.47 -16.40
C HIS A 456 -40.26 -0.84 -16.71
N ASN A 457 -41.22 -0.95 -15.79
CA ASN A 457 -42.59 -0.43 -15.97
C ASN A 457 -42.89 0.83 -15.15
N GLN A 458 -41.91 1.39 -14.44
CA GLN A 458 -42.09 2.54 -13.54
C GLN A 458 -41.63 3.87 -14.16
N GLY A 459 -41.05 3.84 -15.37
CA GLY A 459 -40.58 5.05 -16.07
C GLY A 459 -39.35 5.70 -15.44
N THR A 460 -38.75 5.08 -14.43
CA THR A 460 -37.53 5.58 -13.77
C THR A 460 -36.29 5.26 -14.60
N GLU A 461 -35.49 6.29 -14.88
CA GLU A 461 -34.20 6.13 -15.55
C GLU A 461 -33.17 5.56 -14.57
N ILE A 462 -32.67 4.35 -14.86
CA ILE A 462 -31.64 3.68 -14.05
C ILE A 462 -30.26 3.96 -14.64
N ARG A 463 -29.44 4.66 -13.87
CA ARG A 463 -28.05 4.96 -14.21
C ARG A 463 -27.16 3.74 -13.90
N PRO A 464 -26.01 3.58 -14.57
CA PRO A 464 -25.05 2.55 -14.20
C PRO A 464 -24.56 2.71 -12.75
N LEU A 465 -24.61 1.64 -11.96
CA LEU A 465 -23.76 1.50 -10.77
C LEU A 465 -22.35 1.20 -11.23
N PHE A 466 -21.34 1.83 -10.68
CA PHE A 466 -19.96 1.53 -11.03
C PHE A 466 -19.05 1.47 -9.82
N ALA A 467 -18.11 0.54 -9.86
CA ALA A 467 -17.01 0.47 -8.92
C ALA A 467 -16.10 1.68 -9.16
N ALA A 468 -15.98 2.54 -8.17
CA ALA A 468 -15.25 3.80 -8.25
C ALA A 468 -14.02 3.73 -7.35
N VAL A 469 -12.87 3.42 -7.96
CA VAL A 469 -11.59 3.34 -7.24
C VAL A 469 -11.12 4.76 -6.92
N GLU A 470 -10.77 5.03 -5.68
CA GLU A 470 -10.31 6.35 -5.24
C GLU A 470 -8.80 6.38 -5.01
N ASN A 471 -8.14 7.46 -5.39
CA ASN A 471 -6.72 7.65 -5.07
C ASN A 471 -6.50 7.69 -3.56
N ALA A 472 -5.57 6.90 -3.05
CA ALA A 472 -5.21 6.93 -1.63
C ALA A 472 -4.58 8.27 -1.22
N TRP A 473 -4.83 8.72 0.02
CA TRP A 473 -4.27 9.96 0.55
C TRP A 473 -2.79 9.86 0.95
N MET A 474 -2.22 8.65 1.08
CA MET A 474 -0.83 8.40 1.48
C MET A 474 0.10 8.26 0.26
N PRO A 475 0.95 9.25 -0.05
CA PRO A 475 1.77 9.23 -1.26
C PRO A 475 2.81 8.10 -1.33
N ASP A 476 3.16 7.49 -0.20
CA ASP A 476 4.06 6.33 -0.07
C ASP A 476 3.32 4.98 -0.22
N GLN A 477 2.02 4.98 -0.47
CA GLN A 477 1.24 3.79 -0.82
C GLN A 477 0.93 3.78 -2.32
N TYR A 478 1.04 2.62 -2.96
CA TYR A 478 0.65 2.46 -4.35
C TYR A 478 -0.86 2.62 -4.53
N GLY A 479 -1.27 3.46 -5.49
CA GLY A 479 -2.65 3.83 -5.74
C GLY A 479 -2.97 5.28 -5.35
N SER A 480 -2.04 5.96 -4.67
CA SER A 480 -2.14 7.39 -4.33
C SER A 480 -1.78 8.31 -5.50
N HIS A 481 -0.91 7.86 -6.41
CA HIS A 481 -0.48 8.68 -7.53
C HIS A 481 -1.51 8.63 -8.67
N PRO A 482 -1.86 9.75 -9.33
CA PRO A 482 -2.86 9.76 -10.42
C PRO A 482 -2.62 8.70 -11.51
N GLN A 483 -1.37 8.50 -11.94
CA GLN A 483 -1.04 7.47 -12.94
C GLN A 483 -1.16 6.02 -12.43
N GLU A 484 -0.98 5.78 -11.13
CA GLU A 484 -1.20 4.46 -10.53
C GLU A 484 -2.69 4.16 -10.53
N LEU A 485 -3.53 5.14 -10.16
CA LEU A 485 -4.99 5.05 -10.24
C LEU A 485 -5.45 4.78 -11.69
N LYS A 486 -4.90 5.51 -12.66
CA LYS A 486 -5.14 5.28 -14.09
C LYS A 486 -4.85 3.84 -14.48
N ARG A 487 -3.68 3.33 -14.09
CA ARG A 487 -3.26 1.97 -14.41
C ARG A 487 -4.20 0.93 -13.79
N LEU A 488 -4.53 1.07 -12.51
CA LEU A 488 -5.48 0.18 -11.82
C LEU A 488 -6.83 0.13 -12.55
N VAL A 489 -7.39 1.29 -12.93
CA VAL A 489 -8.67 1.35 -13.64
C VAL A 489 -8.60 0.71 -15.03
N LEU A 490 -7.56 1.02 -15.82
CA LEU A 490 -7.43 0.47 -17.18
C LEU A 490 -7.16 -1.04 -17.18
N ASP A 491 -6.30 -1.52 -16.28
CA ASP A 491 -6.02 -2.95 -16.12
C ASP A 491 -7.27 -3.70 -15.62
N ALA A 492 -8.04 -3.10 -14.70
CA ALA A 492 -9.31 -3.66 -14.24
C ALA A 492 -10.37 -3.72 -15.35
N ARG A 493 -10.49 -2.68 -16.19
CA ARG A 493 -11.38 -2.69 -17.37
C ARG A 493 -11.04 -3.82 -18.33
N LYS A 494 -9.75 -4.01 -18.62
CA LYS A 494 -9.26 -5.11 -19.46
C LYS A 494 -9.62 -6.47 -18.84
N ASN A 495 -9.44 -6.63 -17.53
CA ASN A 495 -9.80 -7.86 -16.82
C ASN A 495 -11.31 -8.11 -16.83
N MET A 496 -12.14 -7.08 -16.65
CA MET A 496 -13.60 -7.18 -16.74
C MET A 496 -14.03 -7.57 -18.16
N MET A 497 -13.50 -6.92 -19.19
CA MET A 497 -13.77 -7.28 -20.59
C MET A 497 -13.44 -8.75 -20.85
N ASN A 498 -12.28 -9.23 -20.41
CA ASN A 498 -11.89 -10.64 -20.55
C ASN A 498 -12.87 -11.58 -19.83
N LYS A 499 -13.34 -11.23 -18.63
CA LYS A 499 -14.36 -12.02 -17.91
C LYS A 499 -15.70 -12.02 -18.66
N LEU A 500 -16.15 -10.87 -19.18
CA LEU A 500 -17.38 -10.77 -19.95
C LEU A 500 -17.36 -11.66 -21.19
N VAL A 501 -16.27 -11.61 -21.95
CA VAL A 501 -16.08 -12.39 -23.19
C VAL A 501 -16.00 -13.89 -22.89
N ASN A 502 -15.21 -14.30 -21.90
CA ASN A 502 -14.92 -15.70 -21.64
C ASN A 502 -15.97 -16.41 -20.76
N THR A 503 -16.68 -15.67 -19.91
CA THR A 503 -17.55 -16.25 -18.87
C THR A 503 -19.02 -15.83 -19.02
N TYR A 504 -19.30 -14.62 -19.47
CA TYR A 504 -20.66 -14.05 -19.50
C TYR A 504 -21.29 -13.96 -20.90
N GLY A 505 -20.75 -14.70 -21.88
CA GLY A 505 -21.36 -14.85 -23.20
C GLY A 505 -21.21 -13.63 -24.13
N TYR A 506 -20.18 -12.79 -23.92
CA TYR A 506 -19.85 -11.67 -24.82
C TYR A 506 -18.82 -12.02 -25.89
N LYS A 507 -18.58 -13.31 -26.15
CA LYS A 507 -17.71 -13.76 -27.26
C LYS A 507 -18.24 -13.23 -28.60
N GLY A 508 -17.39 -12.53 -29.36
CA GLY A 508 -17.79 -11.85 -30.61
C GLY A 508 -18.52 -10.52 -30.40
N ARG A 509 -18.56 -9.99 -29.16
CA ARG A 509 -19.15 -8.70 -28.78
C ARG A 509 -18.17 -7.88 -27.93
N GLU A 510 -16.91 -7.86 -28.35
CA GLU A 510 -15.79 -7.26 -27.63
C GLU A 510 -15.98 -5.74 -27.42
N GLU A 511 -16.57 -5.04 -28.41
CA GLU A 511 -16.88 -3.61 -28.29
C GLU A 511 -17.94 -3.33 -27.20
N GLU A 512 -18.97 -4.18 -27.11
CA GLU A 512 -20.00 -4.08 -26.08
C GLU A 512 -19.40 -4.38 -24.69
N ALA A 513 -18.56 -5.41 -24.59
CA ALA A 513 -17.85 -5.74 -23.36
C ALA A 513 -16.92 -4.60 -22.90
N ASN A 514 -16.21 -3.94 -23.83
CA ASN A 514 -15.38 -2.78 -23.52
C ASN A 514 -16.22 -1.60 -23.02
N ARG A 515 -17.37 -1.31 -23.66
CA ARG A 515 -18.28 -0.25 -23.20
C ARG A 515 -18.80 -0.53 -21.79
N LEU A 516 -19.21 -1.77 -21.49
CA LEU A 516 -19.66 -2.15 -20.14
C LEU A 516 -18.53 -1.97 -19.11
N ALA A 517 -17.30 -2.33 -19.45
CA ALA A 517 -16.15 -2.10 -18.57
C ALA A 517 -15.92 -0.59 -18.32
N GLU A 518 -16.01 0.26 -19.36
CA GLU A 518 -15.93 1.73 -19.20
C GLU A 518 -17.07 2.31 -18.36
N GLU A 519 -18.29 1.76 -18.47
CA GLU A 519 -19.47 2.20 -17.74
C GLU A 519 -19.42 1.81 -16.26
N HIS A 520 -18.96 0.59 -15.95
CA HIS A 520 -19.06 -0.02 -14.61
C HIS A 520 -17.76 -0.01 -13.80
N ILE A 521 -16.64 0.44 -14.38
CA ILE A 521 -15.37 0.66 -13.67
C ILE A 521 -14.85 2.05 -14.00
N LYS A 522 -14.80 2.91 -12.98
CA LYS A 522 -14.27 4.28 -13.08
C LYS A 522 -13.46 4.59 -11.82
N ALA A 523 -12.91 5.80 -11.77
CA ALA A 523 -12.31 6.35 -10.58
C ALA A 523 -13.19 7.41 -9.92
N THR A 524 -13.11 7.46 -8.60
CA THR A 524 -13.29 8.71 -7.84
C THR A 524 -11.94 9.39 -7.78
N PHE A 525 -11.88 10.69 -8.09
CA PHE A 525 -10.66 11.46 -7.86
C PHE A 525 -10.90 12.45 -6.73
N ASP A 526 -10.17 12.29 -5.63
CA ASP A 526 -10.13 13.24 -4.53
C ASP A 526 -8.93 14.18 -4.70
N ILE A 527 -9.22 15.47 -4.77
CA ILE A 527 -8.21 16.52 -4.96
C ILE A 527 -7.41 16.81 -3.67
N GLY A 528 -8.00 16.61 -2.49
CA GLY A 528 -7.35 16.72 -1.19
C GLY A 528 -6.28 15.64 -1.01
N HIS A 529 -6.61 14.38 -1.28
CA HIS A 529 -5.68 13.25 -1.28
C HIS A 529 -4.50 13.53 -2.22
N ALA A 530 -4.78 14.06 -3.42
CA ALA A 530 -3.72 14.40 -4.36
C ALA A 530 -2.85 15.59 -3.88
N ASN A 531 -3.41 16.51 -3.11
CA ASN A 531 -2.69 17.64 -2.54
C ASN A 531 -1.67 17.22 -1.46
N THR A 532 -1.80 16.05 -0.83
CA THR A 532 -0.80 15.53 0.14
C THR A 532 0.56 15.26 -0.50
N TRP A 533 0.64 15.12 -1.83
CA TRP A 533 1.90 15.02 -2.57
C TRP A 533 2.76 16.28 -2.46
N ARG A 534 2.15 17.42 -2.12
CA ARG A 534 2.82 18.72 -1.99
C ARG A 534 4.01 18.67 -1.04
N LYS A 535 3.89 17.97 0.11
CA LYS A 535 4.99 17.86 1.10
C LYS A 535 6.25 17.19 0.55
N TYR A 536 6.12 16.40 -0.53
CA TYR A 536 7.23 15.67 -1.13
C TYR A 536 7.83 16.37 -2.35
N PHE A 537 7.20 17.45 -2.83
CA PHE A 537 7.59 18.14 -4.07
C PHE A 537 8.98 18.79 -3.95
N GLN A 538 9.87 18.42 -4.87
CA GLN A 538 11.22 18.96 -5.00
C GLN A 538 11.17 20.22 -5.89
N GLY A 539 10.84 21.36 -5.27
CA GLY A 539 10.82 22.66 -5.96
C GLY A 539 12.20 23.06 -6.51
N ASP A 540 12.22 23.95 -7.50
CA ASP A 540 13.45 24.51 -8.03
C ASP A 540 14.07 25.47 -6.99
N PRO A 541 15.30 25.24 -6.52
CA PRO A 541 15.93 26.09 -5.51
C PRO A 541 16.18 27.53 -6.00
N ASN A 542 16.13 27.77 -7.32
CA ASN A 542 16.30 29.10 -7.90
C ASN A 542 14.98 29.88 -8.04
N LYS A 543 13.84 29.29 -7.65
CA LYS A 543 12.51 29.90 -7.74
C LYS A 543 11.96 30.25 -6.37
N THR A 544 11.04 31.23 -6.33
CA THR A 544 10.35 31.58 -5.09
C THR A 544 9.40 30.46 -4.66
N PHE A 545 8.96 30.51 -3.40
CA PHE A 545 7.99 29.58 -2.87
C PHE A 545 6.69 29.56 -3.70
N GLU A 546 6.17 30.73 -4.07
CA GLU A 546 4.94 30.89 -4.85
C GLU A 546 5.10 30.32 -6.27
N GLN A 547 6.27 30.48 -6.88
CA GLN A 547 6.57 29.90 -8.18
C GLN A 547 6.64 28.38 -8.14
N ASN A 548 7.19 27.80 -7.07
CA ASN A 548 7.21 26.36 -6.87
C ASN A 548 5.83 25.80 -6.53
N GLU A 549 5.04 26.53 -5.74
CA GLU A 549 3.64 26.20 -5.47
C GLU A 549 2.80 26.18 -6.76
N ALA A 550 2.94 27.19 -7.60
CA ALA A 550 2.27 27.25 -8.90
C ALA A 550 2.67 26.08 -9.82
N GLN A 551 3.94 25.67 -9.80
CA GLN A 551 4.40 24.50 -10.55
C GLN A 551 3.79 23.19 -10.04
N PHE A 552 3.70 22.99 -8.73
CA PHE A 552 3.04 21.83 -8.16
C PHE A 552 1.56 21.77 -8.57
N LYS A 553 0.84 22.88 -8.43
CA LYS A 553 -0.56 22.98 -8.84
C LYS A 553 -0.75 22.70 -10.33
N GLN A 554 0.12 23.27 -11.17
CA GLN A 554 0.09 23.02 -12.60
C GLN A 554 0.37 21.55 -12.93
N TRP A 555 1.33 20.92 -12.25
CA TRP A 555 1.60 19.49 -12.41
C TRP A 555 0.36 18.66 -12.06
N LEU A 556 -0.24 18.88 -10.89
CA LEU A 556 -1.42 18.14 -10.43
C LEU A 556 -2.58 18.29 -11.42
N LEU A 557 -2.85 19.51 -11.88
CA LEU A 557 -3.90 19.80 -12.86
C LEU A 557 -3.63 19.14 -14.23
N ASN A 558 -2.37 18.96 -14.63
CA ASN A 558 -2.01 18.22 -15.85
C ASN A 558 -2.23 16.71 -15.69
N GLU A 559 -1.95 16.15 -14.52
CA GLU A 559 -2.26 14.74 -14.23
C GLU A 559 -3.77 14.48 -14.32
N VAL A 560 -4.56 15.40 -13.76
CA VAL A 560 -6.03 15.35 -13.86
C VAL A 560 -6.49 15.40 -15.32
N ASP A 561 -5.90 16.27 -16.16
CA ASP A 561 -6.24 16.32 -17.59
C ASP A 561 -5.99 14.99 -18.30
N ASP A 562 -4.90 14.30 -17.96
CA ASP A 562 -4.60 12.98 -18.54
C ASP A 562 -5.63 11.91 -18.09
N LEU A 563 -6.06 11.94 -16.83
CA LEU A 563 -7.12 11.06 -16.34
C LEU A 563 -8.47 11.30 -17.04
N VAL A 564 -8.83 12.57 -17.22
CA VAL A 564 -10.04 12.97 -17.96
C VAL A 564 -9.98 12.49 -19.41
N LYS A 565 -8.84 12.70 -20.09
CA LYS A 565 -8.63 12.28 -21.48
C LYS A 565 -8.85 10.78 -21.68
N HIS A 566 -8.49 9.96 -20.69
CA HIS A 566 -8.65 8.51 -20.73
C HIS A 566 -9.98 8.02 -20.14
N LYS A 567 -10.93 8.93 -19.86
CA LYS A 567 -12.24 8.65 -19.25
C LYS A 567 -12.12 7.81 -17.97
N VAL A 568 -11.10 8.07 -17.17
CA VAL A 568 -10.88 7.36 -15.91
C VAL A 568 -11.81 7.89 -14.83
N ILE A 569 -11.91 9.21 -14.70
CA ILE A 569 -12.71 9.88 -13.67
C ILE A 569 -14.20 9.78 -14.03
N GLY A 570 -14.98 9.20 -13.11
CA GLY A 570 -16.44 9.16 -13.17
C GLY A 570 -17.14 9.83 -11.99
N HIS A 571 -16.40 10.02 -10.90
CA HIS A 571 -16.84 10.61 -9.65
C HIS A 571 -15.72 11.49 -9.08
N VAL A 572 -16.05 12.49 -8.27
CA VAL A 572 -15.07 13.45 -7.76
C VAL A 572 -15.40 13.81 -6.34
N HIS A 573 -14.36 13.81 -5.49
CA HIS A 573 -14.42 14.36 -4.15
C HIS A 573 -13.69 15.70 -4.10
N ILE A 574 -14.29 16.64 -3.38
CA ILE A 574 -13.83 18.01 -3.18
C ILE A 574 -13.55 18.16 -1.68
N ALA A 575 -12.33 17.84 -1.31
CA ALA A 575 -11.74 18.13 -0.01
C ALA A 575 -10.61 19.15 -0.16
N ASP A 576 -10.42 20.01 0.84
CA ASP A 576 -9.27 20.91 0.90
C ASP A 576 -8.37 20.52 2.07
N ASN A 577 -7.10 20.87 1.98
CA ASN A 577 -6.12 20.71 3.04
C ASN A 577 -4.90 21.60 2.77
N PHE A 578 -3.87 21.50 3.60
CA PHE A 578 -2.63 22.28 3.47
C PHE A 578 -1.50 21.53 2.76
N GLY A 579 -1.77 20.30 2.29
CA GLY A 579 -0.84 19.43 1.59
C GLY A 579 0.14 18.66 2.47
N TYR A 580 -0.10 18.62 3.79
CA TYR A 580 0.65 17.78 4.73
C TYR A 580 -0.08 16.48 5.01
N GLU A 581 -1.29 16.56 5.52
CA GLU A 581 -2.15 15.42 5.81
C GLU A 581 -3.55 15.66 5.27
N ASP A 582 -4.35 14.61 5.30
CA ASP A 582 -5.69 14.58 4.75
C ASP A 582 -6.73 15.07 5.75
N GLU A 583 -6.75 16.38 5.95
CA GLU A 583 -7.53 17.02 7.03
C GLU A 583 -8.98 17.35 6.62
N HIS A 584 -9.33 17.21 5.34
CA HIS A 584 -10.67 17.52 4.81
C HIS A 584 -11.26 18.85 5.32
N VAL A 585 -10.46 19.93 5.33
CA VAL A 585 -11.00 21.25 5.68
C VAL A 585 -11.98 21.71 4.59
N SER A 586 -12.90 22.60 4.97
CA SER A 586 -13.92 23.07 4.03
C SER A 586 -13.30 23.73 2.79
N PRO A 587 -13.89 23.52 1.60
CA PRO A 587 -13.33 24.03 0.35
C PRO A 587 -12.99 25.52 0.41
N GLY A 588 -11.76 25.89 0.03
CA GLY A 588 -11.30 27.27 -0.06
C GLY A 588 -10.60 27.79 1.19
N LEU A 589 -10.54 26.99 2.25
CA LEU A 589 -9.79 27.30 3.47
C LEU A 589 -8.37 26.73 3.45
N GLY A 590 -8.07 25.82 2.53
CA GLY A 590 -6.74 25.24 2.35
C GLY A 590 -6.01 25.84 1.15
N ASN A 591 -5.12 25.05 0.55
CA ASN A 591 -4.29 25.48 -0.59
C ASN A 591 -4.44 24.60 -1.84
N ALA A 592 -5.34 23.60 -1.84
CA ALA A 592 -5.57 22.77 -3.00
C ALA A 592 -6.14 23.58 -4.18
N PRO A 593 -5.82 23.24 -5.46
CA PRO A 593 -6.29 23.97 -6.64
C PRO A 593 -7.75 23.61 -7.01
N ILE A 594 -8.67 23.73 -6.04
CA ILE A 594 -10.06 23.26 -6.15
C ILE A 594 -10.81 23.99 -7.27
N LYS A 595 -10.64 25.31 -7.36
CA LYS A 595 -11.37 26.14 -8.34
C LYS A 595 -11.04 25.72 -9.78
N GLU A 596 -9.76 25.59 -10.10
CA GLU A 596 -9.28 25.15 -11.41
C GLU A 596 -9.69 23.70 -11.69
N PHE A 597 -9.62 22.85 -10.67
CA PHE A 597 -10.02 21.46 -10.76
C PHE A 597 -11.51 21.31 -11.09
N MET A 598 -12.40 21.98 -10.36
CA MET A 598 -13.85 21.97 -10.60
C MET A 598 -14.21 22.46 -12.01
N GLN A 599 -13.52 23.50 -12.52
CA GLN A 599 -13.70 23.97 -13.89
C GLN A 599 -13.32 22.91 -14.94
N LYS A 600 -12.23 22.18 -14.72
CA LYS A 600 -11.83 21.08 -15.60
C LYS A 600 -12.84 19.94 -15.57
N MET A 601 -13.34 19.57 -14.39
CA MET A 601 -14.37 18.52 -14.25
C MET A 601 -15.65 18.91 -14.97
N LYS A 602 -16.10 20.18 -14.85
CA LYS A 602 -17.25 20.69 -15.61
C LYS A 602 -17.03 20.64 -17.12
N LYS A 603 -15.87 21.09 -17.61
CA LYS A 603 -15.51 21.03 -19.05
C LYS A 603 -15.46 19.58 -19.57
N ALA A 604 -15.08 18.64 -18.71
CA ALA A 604 -15.07 17.20 -19.01
C ALA A 604 -16.48 16.56 -19.02
N GLY A 605 -17.51 17.29 -18.58
CA GLY A 605 -18.88 16.78 -18.45
C GLY A 605 -19.09 15.90 -17.22
N ILE A 606 -18.21 15.99 -16.21
CA ILE A 606 -18.35 15.27 -14.94
C ILE A 606 -19.34 16.02 -14.06
N LYS A 607 -20.53 15.44 -13.89
CA LYS A 607 -21.67 16.08 -13.22
C LYS A 607 -21.77 15.78 -11.73
N THR A 608 -21.02 14.81 -11.21
CA THR A 608 -21.11 14.37 -9.81
C THR A 608 -19.84 14.78 -9.08
N GLN A 609 -19.94 15.84 -8.30
CA GLN A 609 -18.87 16.37 -7.45
C GLN A 609 -19.41 16.43 -6.01
N ILE A 610 -18.74 15.75 -5.08
CA ILE A 610 -19.15 15.63 -3.68
C ILE A 610 -18.15 16.37 -2.81
N ILE A 611 -18.63 17.27 -1.94
CA ILE A 611 -17.80 17.92 -0.94
C ILE A 611 -17.66 16.98 0.25
N GLU A 612 -16.43 16.73 0.68
CA GLU A 612 -16.11 15.82 1.79
C GLU A 612 -15.41 16.57 2.91
N PRO A 613 -16.16 17.18 3.85
CA PRO A 613 -15.55 17.91 4.94
C PRO A 613 -15.37 17.01 6.18
N ALA A 614 -14.27 17.19 6.91
CA ALA A 614 -14.10 16.61 8.25
C ALA A 614 -15.19 17.11 9.19
N HIS A 615 -15.48 18.42 9.13
CA HIS A 615 -16.58 19.04 9.84
C HIS A 615 -17.84 19.10 8.96
N GLN A 616 -18.78 18.20 9.25
CA GLN A 616 -20.03 18.00 8.50
C GLN A 616 -21.10 19.10 8.69
N ASP A 617 -20.68 20.30 9.07
CA ASP A 617 -21.53 21.48 9.26
C ASP A 617 -22.04 22.02 7.91
N PHE A 618 -23.18 22.73 7.93
CA PHE A 618 -23.83 23.31 6.75
C PHE A 618 -22.90 24.24 5.96
N ARG A 619 -21.92 24.85 6.64
CA ARG A 619 -20.94 25.77 6.03
C ARG A 619 -20.12 25.13 4.93
N ALA A 620 -19.84 23.84 4.99
CA ALA A 620 -19.03 23.17 3.98
C ALA A 620 -19.68 23.19 2.60
N LEU A 621 -21.00 22.93 2.53
CA LEU A 621 -21.77 23.03 1.29
C LEU A 621 -21.84 24.47 0.79
N LEU A 622 -22.08 25.43 1.70
CA LEU A 622 -22.13 26.86 1.35
C LEU A 622 -20.81 27.36 0.77
N GLN A 623 -19.68 27.00 1.38
CA GLN A 623 -18.36 27.39 0.90
C GLN A 623 -18.06 26.76 -0.48
N GLY A 624 -18.49 25.53 -0.72
CA GLY A 624 -18.41 24.92 -2.04
C GLY A 624 -19.23 25.68 -3.10
N TRP A 625 -20.44 26.13 -2.75
CA TRP A 625 -21.25 26.98 -3.64
C TRP A 625 -20.64 28.36 -3.89
N GLU A 626 -20.04 28.96 -2.86
CA GLU A 626 -19.30 30.22 -2.97
C GLU A 626 -18.10 30.08 -3.93
N LEU A 627 -17.30 29.02 -3.76
CA LEU A 627 -16.18 28.68 -4.65
C LEU A 627 -16.61 28.44 -6.09
N ALA A 628 -17.78 27.83 -6.29
CA ALA A 628 -18.39 27.62 -7.59
C ALA A 628 -18.87 28.91 -8.27
N GLY A 629 -18.90 30.03 -7.54
CA GLY A 629 -19.42 31.31 -8.02
C GLY A 629 -20.94 31.34 -8.12
N SER A 630 -21.66 30.49 -7.37
CA SER A 630 -23.12 30.45 -7.42
C SER A 630 -23.72 31.66 -6.68
N PRO A 631 -24.62 32.45 -7.29
CA PRO A 631 -25.28 33.54 -6.59
C PRO A 631 -26.30 33.02 -5.56
N ILE A 632 -26.51 33.75 -4.46
CA ILE A 632 -27.51 33.43 -3.43
C ILE A 632 -28.94 33.74 -3.90
N TYR A 633 -29.10 34.80 -4.68
CA TYR A 633 -30.40 35.30 -5.11
C TYR A 633 -30.55 35.16 -6.63
N ALA A 634 -31.65 34.53 -7.06
CA ALA A 634 -32.03 34.50 -8.45
C ALA A 634 -32.71 35.82 -8.87
N ALA A 635 -32.10 36.52 -9.83
CA ALA A 635 -32.71 37.36 -10.87
C ALA A 635 -33.57 38.60 -10.52
N ILE A 636 -33.88 38.98 -9.27
CA ILE A 636 -34.85 40.09 -9.02
C ILE A 636 -34.24 41.37 -8.39
N ALA A 637 -32.99 41.39 -7.95
CA ALA A 637 -32.33 42.65 -7.57
C ALA A 637 -30.80 42.56 -7.72
N PRO A 638 -30.12 43.58 -8.27
CA PRO A 638 -28.67 43.62 -8.37
C PRO A 638 -28.02 44.00 -7.02
N SER A 639 -28.56 43.53 -5.90
CA SER A 639 -27.89 43.67 -4.60
C SER A 639 -26.84 42.57 -4.48
N ARG A 640 -25.58 43.01 -4.46
CA ARG A 640 -24.35 42.23 -4.33
C ARG A 640 -24.22 41.55 -2.96
N GLY A 641 -25.11 40.62 -2.63
CA GLY A 641 -24.98 39.79 -1.43
C GLY A 641 -23.98 38.66 -1.67
N SER A 642 -22.94 38.58 -0.84
CA SER A 642 -22.00 37.47 -0.75
C SER A 642 -22.54 36.38 0.18
N TRP A 643 -22.09 35.12 0.03
CA TRP A 643 -22.53 34.03 0.92
C TRP A 643 -22.18 34.35 2.39
N SER A 644 -21.05 35.04 2.60
CA SER A 644 -20.68 35.65 3.89
C SER A 644 -21.73 36.57 4.48
N ASP A 645 -22.38 37.42 3.69
CA ASP A 645 -23.38 38.37 4.21
C ASP A 645 -24.62 37.66 4.78
N THR A 646 -24.93 36.47 4.28
CA THR A 646 -26.06 35.68 4.75
C THR A 646 -25.71 34.90 6.02
N TRP A 647 -24.57 34.20 6.05
CA TRP A 647 -24.21 33.37 7.20
C TRP A 647 -23.62 34.15 8.39
N GLN A 648 -22.90 35.24 8.14
CA GLN A 648 -22.44 36.16 9.19
C GLN A 648 -23.50 37.20 9.57
N GLY A 649 -24.55 37.32 8.75
CA GLY A 649 -25.67 38.22 8.99
C GLY A 649 -26.71 37.65 9.95
N TYR A 650 -27.74 38.46 10.22
CA TYR A 650 -28.84 38.13 11.13
C TYR A 650 -29.53 36.80 10.80
N PHE A 651 -29.64 36.44 9.52
CA PHE A 651 -30.28 35.20 9.07
C PHE A 651 -29.40 33.94 9.20
N GLY A 652 -28.09 34.09 9.40
CA GLY A 652 -27.14 33.00 9.61
C GLY A 652 -26.90 32.64 11.08
N ALA A 653 -27.30 33.53 12.00
CA ALA A 653 -27.32 33.25 13.43
C ALA A 653 -28.49 32.31 13.75
N ASN A 654 -28.17 31.03 13.91
CA ASN A 654 -29.08 29.95 14.29
C ASN A 654 -29.51 29.97 15.77
N GLN A 655 -29.10 31.00 16.53
CA GLN A 655 -29.57 31.28 17.89
C GLN A 655 -29.77 32.78 18.07
N SER A 656 -30.88 33.18 18.69
CA SER A 656 -31.05 34.54 19.20
C SER A 656 -29.96 34.83 20.23
N PRO A 657 -29.42 36.05 20.29
CA PRO A 657 -28.48 36.44 21.33
C PRO A 657 -29.05 36.07 22.72
N TYR A 658 -28.27 35.37 23.53
CA TYR A 658 -28.71 34.93 24.87
C TYR A 658 -28.91 36.08 25.85
N PHE A 659 -28.35 37.26 25.55
CA PHE A 659 -28.46 38.47 26.35
C PHE A 659 -28.40 39.68 25.42
N LEU A 660 -29.22 40.68 25.72
CA LEU A 660 -29.12 42.03 25.15
C LEU A 660 -28.38 42.90 26.17
N VAL A 661 -27.43 43.72 25.73
CA VAL A 661 -26.69 44.65 26.61
C VAL A 661 -26.62 46.04 25.99
N GLY A 662 -26.71 47.08 26.82
CA GLY A 662 -26.64 48.48 26.39
C GLY A 662 -27.99 49.04 25.89
N ASP A 663 -27.92 50.07 25.04
CA ASP A 663 -29.08 50.87 24.61
C ASP A 663 -30.10 50.11 23.73
N VAL A 664 -29.80 48.87 23.38
CA VAL A 664 -30.68 47.92 22.66
C VAL A 664 -31.49 47.02 23.60
N VAL A 665 -31.26 47.09 24.92
CA VAL A 665 -32.13 46.44 25.91
C VAL A 665 -33.45 47.22 25.97
N PRO A 666 -34.59 46.56 25.71
CA PRO A 666 -35.87 47.25 25.82
C PRO A 666 -36.11 47.70 27.26
N ASP A 667 -36.67 48.91 27.43
CA ASP A 667 -37.00 49.46 28.74
C ASP A 667 -37.87 48.45 29.52
N ARG A 668 -37.39 48.02 30.70
CA ARG A 668 -38.03 47.01 31.53
C ARG A 668 -39.44 47.41 31.96
N GLU A 669 -39.74 48.70 32.02
CA GLU A 669 -41.09 49.21 32.35
C GLU A 669 -42.01 49.23 31.13
N ALA A 670 -41.46 49.31 29.91
CA ALA A 670 -42.23 49.35 28.66
C ALA A 670 -42.39 47.98 27.99
N TRP A 671 -41.54 47.00 28.33
CA TRP A 671 -41.51 45.67 27.72
C TRP A 671 -41.41 44.58 28.78
N THR A 672 -42.53 43.91 29.03
CA THR A 672 -42.62 42.77 29.95
C THR A 672 -42.98 41.52 29.14
N LEU A 673 -42.28 40.41 29.37
CA LEU A 673 -42.66 39.12 28.80
C LEU A 673 -44.06 38.75 29.30
N TRP A 674 -44.82 38.01 28.49
CA TRP A 674 -46.16 37.54 28.88
C TRP A 674 -46.13 36.67 30.15
N SER A 675 -45.00 36.01 30.43
CA SER A 675 -44.72 35.25 31.63
C SER A 675 -44.37 36.10 32.87
N GLN A 676 -44.20 37.41 32.72
CA GLN A 676 -43.67 38.34 33.73
C GLN A 676 -42.31 37.96 34.33
N ALA A 677 -41.61 36.98 33.72
CA ALA A 677 -40.25 36.65 34.11
C ALA A 677 -39.33 37.83 33.72
N PRO A 678 -38.43 38.27 34.62
CA PRO A 678 -37.45 39.28 34.28
C PRO A 678 -36.52 38.73 33.18
N LEU A 679 -36.22 39.58 32.18
CA LEU A 679 -35.15 39.30 31.22
C LEU A 679 -33.82 39.30 31.98
N GLU A 680 -33.10 38.18 31.95
CA GLU A 680 -31.73 38.03 32.48
C GLU A 680 -30.69 38.61 31.53
#